data_AF-A0A970M764-F1
#
_entry.id   AF-A0A970M764-F1
#
_cell.length_a   1.000
_cell.length_b   1.000
_cell.length_c   1.000
_cell.angle_alpha   90.00
_cell.angle_beta   90.00
_cell.angle_gamma   90.00
#
_symmetry.space_group_name_H-M   'P 1'
#
loop_
_entity.id
_entity.type
_entity.pdbx_description
1 polymer ?
#
loop_
_entity_poly.entity_id
_entity_poly.type
_entity_poly.pdbx_seq_one_letter_code
_entity_poly.pdbx_strand_id
1 'polypeptide(L)'
;MNRTLLAVMEQYYDPARMDPGAMFRGGLDALVKNVAELQVSWSQDKKAVTLHLLQGRITLSADQIKSPWSLSRAFQQIFAFIREHLPTADQPDYRSIEYAATNGMLSTLDPHTNAMLPELWNEMQMNTQGEFEGIGIRITTDKRAPCSGELTVVEVFNNTPAFHAGLKTGDKIIQIDGDSTVNITTDAAAKRLRGKRGTTVNVRIKRPDGSQRDVPIIRQTIPIDSVKWRMLAGQVGYVELVGFQPSSAEEMRDALRALHKQNMKGLILDLRSNPGGLLNAAIDIADLFVSSGTIVTTVGRQREDREVSNAKFADTEPAYPLVVLIDTYSASAAEIVAGAVRNHGRALLVGERSFGKGSVQTIMPLPGEGALRLTVQQYLTPGDISIQAVGVAPDIRLSSYAVNRDALQISSRERSYSEETLAAHLTSPSPLATQRVSRQTSHELPYLIPEKERRLELAEARKCTLEGDERATFRSRYEVEFARELITMTQGATTAELLIDAQRLIASRIAAHDKDLQNAFRRIGINWTSANAPQDAAATTTPSADLQAEIAVVGQSDARQDFRLRVTVTNRGTTAVHRLRGKTKSDNPLLSEIDLAFGRIAPGASQKWEAPITVFPLTSTRVDPVTVHFESDEGIAPAPVSIDVRVQERTPPVLSYAWYLEDLGNGNGHLEPAETFRMHVIVRNDGAGPTFASAANLSANAGIDVEHGHFDIGVLAPGKSAQGTFSFRVHPEFPHAQNNVRFVVEEWVPFKTLLNIALLDQELVLPISALKPAPEAASGTVTISGEQDVWLFETPDAHGRRVAKAAPGAAFAVDKRMGDFFRVVLGKGRTAWVSEKRVVPGGKAQQQHVPVLSMLPDIRIDAAVPNAVSSERIRISGVAHHIAGVRDVLVFVNSEKVLYQLAESNATTLAFSAELPLKAGMNQVQIIARHDERTFDSRVLSIRRTDKSAAAPTTATTAINDDGAKAKANAASSAAP
;
A
#
# COMPACT_ATOMS: atom_id res chain seq x y z
N MET A 1 -8.62 -27.81 -0.17
CA MET A 1 -9.95 -27.52 -0.79
C MET A 1 -11.14 -28.33 -0.20
N ASN A 2 -11.17 -29.66 -0.26
CA ASN A 2 -12.38 -30.42 0.15
C ASN A 2 -12.78 -30.22 1.61
N ARG A 3 -11.80 -30.16 2.52
CA ARG A 3 -12.03 -29.82 3.94
C ARG A 3 -12.67 -28.44 4.10
N THR A 4 -12.21 -27.47 3.30
CA THR A 4 -12.76 -26.11 3.26
C THR A 4 -14.22 -26.10 2.83
N LEU A 5 -14.55 -26.78 1.72
CA LEU A 5 -15.93 -26.86 1.24
C LEU A 5 -16.85 -27.56 2.24
N LEU A 6 -16.38 -28.62 2.90
CA LEU A 6 -17.13 -29.29 3.96
C LEU A 6 -17.43 -28.34 5.12
N ALA A 7 -16.41 -27.65 5.63
CA ALA A 7 -16.55 -26.69 6.72
C ALA A 7 -17.51 -25.55 6.37
N VAL A 8 -17.40 -24.99 5.17
CA VAL A 8 -18.34 -23.98 4.66
C VAL A 8 -19.77 -24.51 4.64
N MET A 9 -19.98 -25.72 4.12
CA MET A 9 -21.31 -26.32 3.98
C MET A 9 -21.98 -26.59 5.34
N GLU A 10 -21.19 -26.99 6.33
CA GLU A 10 -21.65 -27.32 7.68
C GLU A 10 -21.84 -26.07 8.55
N GLN A 11 -20.92 -25.11 8.48
CA GLN A 11 -20.76 -24.08 9.52
C GLN A 11 -20.84 -22.64 9.02
N TYR A 12 -20.87 -22.39 7.71
CA TYR A 12 -20.97 -21.01 7.22
C TYR A 12 -22.30 -20.37 7.64
N TYR A 13 -22.20 -19.12 8.12
CA TYR A 13 -23.32 -18.40 8.74
C TYR A 13 -24.54 -18.22 7.82
N ASP A 14 -24.34 -17.91 6.54
CA ASP A 14 -25.41 -17.60 5.59
C ASP A 14 -25.43 -18.62 4.42
N PRO A 15 -26.14 -19.75 4.57
CA PRO A 15 -26.21 -20.78 3.54
C PRO A 15 -26.79 -20.30 2.20
N ALA A 16 -27.60 -19.23 2.19
CA ALA A 16 -28.23 -18.73 0.97
C ALA A 16 -27.20 -18.09 0.01
N ARG A 17 -26.05 -17.66 0.54
CA ARG A 17 -24.92 -17.14 -0.25
C ARG A 17 -24.04 -18.24 -0.84
N MET A 18 -24.23 -19.50 -0.44
CA MET A 18 -23.52 -20.63 -1.03
C MET A 18 -24.11 -20.99 -2.40
N ASP A 19 -23.65 -20.30 -3.44
CA ASP A 19 -23.94 -20.64 -4.84
C ASP A 19 -22.71 -21.33 -5.47
N PRO A 20 -22.73 -22.67 -5.67
CA PRO A 20 -21.62 -23.40 -6.27
C PRO A 20 -21.19 -22.87 -7.65
N GLY A 21 -22.11 -22.33 -8.45
CA GLY A 21 -21.80 -21.76 -9.76
C GLY A 21 -21.14 -20.38 -9.66
N ALA A 22 -21.53 -19.56 -8.68
CA ALA A 22 -20.82 -18.32 -8.36
C ALA A 22 -19.41 -18.60 -7.80
N MET A 23 -19.31 -19.54 -6.85
CA MET A 23 -18.03 -19.97 -6.28
C MET A 23 -17.09 -20.51 -7.35
N PHE A 24 -17.59 -21.34 -8.27
CA PHE A 24 -16.81 -21.85 -9.41
C PHE A 24 -16.22 -20.72 -10.25
N ARG A 25 -17.03 -19.72 -10.59
CA ARG A 25 -16.57 -18.52 -11.32
C ARG A 25 -15.52 -17.74 -10.54
N GLY A 26 -15.75 -17.48 -9.26
CA GLY A 26 -14.79 -16.79 -8.39
C GLY A 26 -13.44 -17.52 -8.30
N GLY A 27 -13.47 -18.85 -8.18
CA GLY A 27 -12.26 -19.67 -8.17
C GLY A 27 -11.53 -19.70 -9.52
N LEU A 28 -12.26 -19.77 -10.64
CA LEU A 28 -11.67 -19.64 -11.98
C LEU A 28 -11.04 -18.27 -12.20
N ASP A 29 -11.72 -17.19 -11.81
CA ASP A 29 -11.21 -15.82 -11.94
C ASP A 29 -9.92 -15.65 -11.13
N ALA A 30 -9.83 -16.25 -9.94
CA ALA A 30 -8.62 -16.28 -9.15
C ALA A 30 -7.50 -17.09 -9.81
N LEU A 31 -7.81 -18.25 -10.42
CA LEU A 31 -6.84 -19.04 -11.18
C LEU A 31 -6.28 -18.28 -12.38
N VAL A 32 -7.16 -17.62 -13.15
CA VAL A 32 -6.77 -16.83 -14.34
C VAL A 32 -5.81 -15.69 -13.96
N LYS A 33 -5.96 -15.11 -12.76
CA LYS A 33 -5.07 -14.08 -12.22
C LYS A 33 -3.71 -14.64 -11.76
N ASN A 34 -3.68 -15.85 -11.21
CA ASN A 34 -2.47 -16.43 -10.60
C ASN A 34 -1.69 -17.36 -11.54
N VAL A 35 -2.31 -17.86 -12.61
CA VAL A 35 -1.66 -18.68 -13.64
C VAL A 35 -1.66 -17.90 -14.94
N ALA A 36 -0.50 -17.34 -15.29
CA ALA A 36 -0.33 -16.43 -16.42
C ALA A 36 -0.79 -17.06 -17.75
N GLU A 37 -0.45 -18.33 -17.98
CA GLU A 37 -0.73 -19.10 -19.19
C GLU A 37 -2.20 -19.56 -19.31
N LEU A 38 -2.96 -19.53 -18.21
CA LEU A 38 -4.31 -20.06 -18.18
C LEU A 38 -5.33 -19.06 -18.74
N GLN A 39 -6.08 -19.47 -19.76
CA GLN A 39 -7.22 -18.73 -20.30
C GLN A 39 -8.53 -19.48 -20.08
N VAL A 40 -9.62 -18.72 -19.95
CA VAL A 40 -10.96 -19.26 -19.74
C VAL A 40 -11.90 -18.63 -20.78
N SER A 41 -12.61 -19.47 -21.53
CA SER A 41 -13.65 -19.04 -22.47
C SER A 41 -14.98 -19.70 -22.13
N TRP A 42 -16.05 -18.92 -22.10
CA TRP A 42 -17.41 -19.39 -21.82
C TRP A 42 -18.20 -19.57 -23.13
N SER A 43 -19.07 -20.57 -23.18
CA SER A 43 -20.08 -20.67 -24.25
C SER A 43 -21.03 -19.47 -24.21
N GLN A 44 -21.72 -19.18 -25.32
CA GLN A 44 -22.64 -18.03 -25.40
C GLN A 44 -23.76 -18.09 -24.35
N ASP A 45 -24.25 -19.29 -24.05
CA ASP A 45 -25.26 -19.54 -23.01
C ASP A 45 -24.68 -19.70 -21.60
N LYS A 46 -23.35 -19.57 -21.45
CA LYS A 46 -22.58 -19.73 -20.22
C LYS A 46 -22.72 -21.10 -19.53
N LYS A 47 -23.20 -22.12 -20.25
CA LYS A 47 -23.36 -23.48 -19.71
C LYS A 47 -22.08 -24.32 -19.77
N ALA A 48 -21.17 -24.01 -20.69
CA ALA A 48 -19.88 -24.66 -20.80
C ALA A 48 -18.74 -23.66 -20.60
N VAL A 49 -17.67 -24.12 -19.98
CA VAL A 49 -16.42 -23.37 -19.84
C VAL A 49 -15.27 -24.20 -20.42
N THR A 50 -14.45 -23.57 -21.25
CA THR A 50 -13.24 -24.17 -21.80
C THR A 50 -12.03 -23.46 -21.21
N LEU A 51 -11.15 -24.23 -20.58
CA LEU A 51 -9.85 -23.78 -20.09
C LEU A 51 -8.82 -24.11 -21.16
N HIS A 52 -8.01 -23.12 -21.53
CA HIS A 52 -6.88 -23.29 -22.43
C HIS A 52 -5.59 -23.01 -21.65
N LEU A 53 -4.63 -23.92 -21.72
CA LEU A 53 -3.34 -23.79 -21.05
C LEU A 53 -2.26 -24.30 -21.98
N LEU A 54 -1.46 -23.37 -22.53
CA LEU A 54 -0.51 -23.66 -23.60
C LEU A 54 -1.19 -24.42 -24.75
N GLN A 55 -0.80 -25.67 -24.99
CA GLN A 55 -1.34 -26.53 -26.04
C GLN A 55 -2.53 -27.39 -25.56
N GLY A 56 -2.76 -27.43 -24.24
CA GLY A 56 -3.84 -28.17 -23.61
C GLY A 56 -5.16 -27.42 -23.66
N ARG A 57 -6.26 -28.18 -23.74
CA ARG A 57 -7.62 -27.66 -23.54
C ARG A 57 -8.48 -28.66 -22.79
N ILE A 58 -9.31 -28.17 -21.88
CA ILE A 58 -10.36 -28.96 -21.23
C ILE A 58 -11.67 -28.17 -21.23
N THR A 59 -12.79 -28.84 -21.53
CA THR A 59 -14.13 -28.25 -21.47
C THR A 59 -14.92 -28.90 -20.35
N LEU A 60 -15.54 -28.08 -19.50
CA LEU A 60 -16.34 -28.49 -18.36
C LEU A 60 -17.76 -27.93 -18.49
N SER A 61 -18.75 -28.72 -18.07
CA SER A 61 -20.16 -28.30 -18.01
C SER A 61 -20.42 -27.50 -16.73
N ALA A 62 -20.36 -26.17 -16.82
CA ALA A 62 -20.58 -25.28 -15.70
C ALA A 62 -22.02 -25.32 -15.15
N ASP A 63 -23.00 -25.61 -16.01
CA ASP A 63 -24.41 -25.79 -15.62
C ASP A 63 -24.65 -27.02 -14.72
N GLN A 64 -23.72 -27.98 -14.71
CA GLN A 64 -23.77 -29.16 -13.84
C GLN A 64 -23.17 -28.90 -12.45
N ILE A 65 -22.56 -27.74 -12.22
CA ILE A 65 -21.97 -27.36 -10.93
C ILE A 65 -23.06 -26.78 -10.04
N LYS A 66 -23.86 -27.68 -9.47
CA LYS A 66 -25.04 -27.35 -8.64
C LYS A 66 -24.85 -27.70 -7.17
N SER A 67 -23.69 -28.23 -6.80
CA SER A 67 -23.40 -28.66 -5.42
C SER A 67 -21.92 -28.48 -5.08
N PRO A 68 -21.55 -28.37 -3.79
CA PRO A 68 -20.14 -28.32 -3.37
C PRO A 68 -19.31 -29.53 -3.86
N TRP A 69 -19.94 -30.70 -4.04
CA TRP A 69 -19.27 -31.90 -4.54
C TRP A 69 -19.04 -31.89 -6.06
N SER A 70 -19.97 -31.34 -6.84
CA SER A 70 -19.74 -31.12 -8.27
C SER A 70 -18.69 -30.02 -8.50
N LEU A 71 -18.68 -28.99 -7.66
CA LEU A 71 -17.66 -27.94 -7.60
C LEU A 71 -16.27 -28.52 -7.31
N SER A 72 -16.15 -29.34 -6.26
CA SER A 72 -14.91 -30.02 -5.90
C SER A 72 -14.36 -30.87 -7.05
N ARG A 73 -15.21 -31.70 -7.67
CA ARG A 73 -14.83 -32.53 -8.82
C ARG A 73 -14.37 -31.69 -10.01
N ALA A 74 -15.03 -30.57 -10.29
CA ALA A 74 -14.62 -29.67 -11.36
C ALA A 74 -13.21 -29.12 -11.10
N PHE A 75 -12.94 -28.61 -9.90
CA PHE A 75 -11.60 -28.12 -9.55
C PHE A 75 -10.52 -29.21 -9.51
N GLN A 76 -10.85 -30.44 -9.10
CA GLN A 76 -9.91 -31.57 -9.22
C GLN A 76 -9.49 -31.82 -10.67
N GLN A 77 -10.44 -31.75 -11.62
CA GLN A 77 -10.13 -31.86 -13.05
C GLN A 77 -9.28 -30.68 -13.53
N ILE A 78 -9.58 -29.46 -13.06
CA ILE A 78 -8.81 -28.26 -13.40
C ILE A 78 -7.37 -28.37 -12.87
N PHE A 79 -7.15 -28.76 -11.62
CA PHE A 79 -5.81 -28.89 -11.05
C PHE A 79 -5.02 -30.02 -11.73
N ALA A 80 -5.67 -31.14 -12.06
CA ALA A 80 -5.04 -32.20 -12.85
C ALA A 80 -4.60 -31.68 -14.22
N PHE A 81 -5.48 -30.94 -14.91
CA PHE A 81 -5.20 -30.30 -16.19
C PHE A 81 -4.04 -29.30 -16.11
N ILE A 82 -4.02 -28.43 -15.08
CA ILE A 82 -2.93 -27.47 -14.86
C ILE A 82 -1.61 -28.20 -14.62
N ARG A 83 -1.61 -29.23 -13.76
CA ARG A 83 -0.39 -30.00 -13.48
C ARG A 83 0.16 -30.74 -14.69
N GLU A 84 -0.72 -31.23 -15.57
CA GLU A 84 -0.31 -31.93 -16.79
C GLU A 84 0.30 -30.99 -17.84
N HIS A 85 -0.18 -29.75 -17.95
CA HIS A 85 0.17 -28.85 -19.04
C HIS A 85 1.06 -27.65 -18.65
N LEU A 86 1.26 -27.37 -17.37
CA LEU A 86 2.14 -26.29 -16.92
C LEU A 86 3.60 -26.81 -16.86
N PRO A 87 4.60 -26.09 -17.41
CA PRO A 87 5.99 -26.54 -17.44
C PRO A 87 6.57 -26.81 -16.04
N THR A 88 7.35 -27.88 -15.90
CA THR A 88 7.97 -28.32 -14.65
C THR A 88 9.34 -27.67 -14.36
N ALA A 89 9.86 -26.86 -15.29
CA ALA A 89 11.23 -26.34 -15.24
C ALA A 89 11.56 -25.55 -13.96
N ASP A 90 10.55 -24.91 -13.34
CA ASP A 90 10.71 -24.14 -12.09
C ASP A 90 9.88 -24.68 -10.90
N GLN A 91 9.34 -25.91 -10.99
CA GLN A 91 8.36 -26.48 -10.03
C GLN A 91 7.31 -25.43 -9.56
N PRO A 92 6.28 -25.15 -10.38
CA PRO A 92 5.26 -24.17 -9.98
C PRO A 92 4.67 -24.52 -8.61
N ASP A 93 4.46 -23.51 -7.77
CA ASP A 93 3.85 -23.68 -6.46
C ASP A 93 2.36 -24.02 -6.61
N TYR A 94 2.09 -25.29 -6.91
CA TYR A 94 0.73 -25.82 -7.07
C TYR A 94 -0.13 -25.57 -5.84
N ARG A 95 0.48 -25.49 -4.65
CA ARG A 95 -0.24 -25.17 -3.43
C ARG A 95 -0.77 -23.73 -3.50
N SER A 96 0.06 -22.75 -3.85
CA SER A 96 -0.41 -21.38 -4.04
C SER A 96 -1.54 -21.27 -5.09
N ILE A 97 -1.49 -22.06 -6.17
CA ILE A 97 -2.55 -22.14 -7.18
C ILE A 97 -3.87 -22.66 -6.57
N GLU A 98 -3.81 -23.74 -5.78
CA GLU A 98 -4.99 -24.30 -5.09
C GLU A 98 -5.57 -23.34 -4.05
N TYR A 99 -4.72 -22.62 -3.32
CA TYR A 99 -5.13 -21.58 -2.37
C TYR A 99 -5.80 -20.40 -3.06
N ALA A 100 -5.25 -19.94 -4.19
CA ALA A 100 -5.83 -18.88 -4.99
C ALA A 100 -7.23 -19.25 -5.47
N ALA A 101 -7.40 -20.44 -6.05
CA ALA A 101 -8.72 -20.95 -6.45
C ALA A 101 -9.68 -21.04 -5.26
N THR A 102 -9.20 -21.59 -4.13
CA THR A 102 -10.01 -21.74 -2.91
C THR A 102 -10.48 -20.38 -2.40
N ASN A 103 -9.60 -19.39 -2.30
CA ASN A 103 -9.95 -18.05 -1.86
C ASN A 103 -10.82 -17.30 -2.87
N GLY A 104 -10.66 -17.55 -4.17
CA GLY A 104 -11.58 -17.07 -5.20
C GLY A 104 -13.01 -17.57 -4.96
N MET A 105 -13.17 -18.85 -4.63
CA MET A 105 -14.47 -19.41 -4.24
C MET A 105 -15.03 -18.77 -2.97
N LEU A 106 -14.19 -18.63 -1.93
CA LEU A 106 -14.63 -18.09 -0.63
C LEU A 106 -14.98 -16.60 -0.70
N SER A 107 -14.35 -15.83 -1.59
CA SER A 107 -14.61 -14.40 -1.77
C SER A 107 -16.05 -14.07 -2.20
N THR A 108 -16.80 -15.05 -2.71
CA THR A 108 -18.22 -14.87 -3.05
C THR A 108 -19.14 -14.95 -1.83
N LEU A 109 -18.64 -15.44 -0.70
CA LEU A 109 -19.42 -15.62 0.52
C LEU A 109 -19.48 -14.31 1.31
N ASP A 110 -18.32 -13.82 1.74
CA ASP A 110 -18.10 -12.59 2.48
C ASP A 110 -16.61 -12.17 2.40
N PRO A 111 -16.23 -10.94 2.82
CA PRO A 111 -14.84 -10.49 2.78
C PRO A 111 -13.96 -11.03 3.93
N HIS A 112 -14.52 -11.79 4.88
CA HIS A 112 -13.83 -12.24 6.10
C HIS A 112 -13.50 -13.74 6.10
N THR A 113 -14.02 -14.50 5.14
CA THR A 113 -13.84 -15.94 4.97
C THR A 113 -12.72 -16.23 3.99
N ASN A 114 -11.65 -16.89 4.43
CA ASN A 114 -10.51 -17.24 3.58
C ASN A 114 -9.69 -18.42 4.14
N ALA A 115 -9.01 -19.11 3.23
CA ALA A 115 -7.96 -20.08 3.54
C ALA A 115 -6.60 -19.37 3.57
N MET A 116 -5.89 -19.51 4.68
CA MET A 116 -4.57 -18.93 4.93
C MET A 116 -3.49 -19.99 4.73
N LEU A 117 -2.45 -19.62 3.99
CA LEU A 117 -1.19 -20.36 3.93
C LEU A 117 -0.53 -20.38 5.32
N PRO A 118 0.38 -21.33 5.63
CA PRO A 118 1.02 -21.45 6.94
C PRO A 118 1.69 -20.17 7.42
N GLU A 119 2.29 -19.40 6.52
CA GLU A 119 2.99 -18.16 6.84
C GLU A 119 2.01 -17.09 7.34
N LEU A 120 0.91 -16.89 6.59
CA LEU A 120 -0.17 -15.96 6.97
C LEU A 120 -0.88 -16.41 8.25
N TRP A 121 -1.05 -17.73 8.42
CA TRP A 121 -1.61 -18.31 9.64
C TRP A 121 -0.73 -18.02 10.87
N ASN A 122 0.58 -18.21 10.74
CA ASN A 122 1.53 -17.92 11.81
C ASN A 122 1.53 -16.42 12.17
N GLU A 123 1.47 -15.53 11.17
CA GLU A 123 1.34 -14.09 11.38
C GLU A 123 0.04 -13.72 12.11
N MET A 124 -1.09 -14.30 11.69
CA MET A 124 -2.36 -14.11 12.38
C MET A 124 -2.31 -14.63 13.83
N GLN A 125 -1.70 -15.79 14.07
CA GLN A 125 -1.57 -16.36 15.41
C GLN A 125 -0.76 -15.45 16.32
N MET A 126 0.39 -14.93 15.86
CA MET A 126 1.18 -13.98 16.65
C MET A 126 0.36 -12.74 17.05
N ASN A 127 -0.39 -12.16 16.10
CA ASN A 127 -1.23 -10.99 16.38
C ASN A 127 -2.39 -11.29 17.35
N THR A 128 -2.93 -12.51 17.30
CA THR A 128 -4.10 -12.90 18.11
C THR A 128 -3.70 -13.39 19.50
N GLN A 129 -2.56 -14.08 19.62
CA GLN A 129 -2.02 -14.55 20.89
C GLN A 129 -1.40 -13.42 21.71
N GLY A 130 -1.03 -12.30 21.07
CA GLY A 130 -0.39 -11.20 21.77
C GLY A 130 1.07 -11.46 22.11
N GLU A 131 1.69 -12.42 21.45
CA GLU A 131 3.08 -12.77 21.67
C GLU A 131 3.73 -13.25 20.37
N PHE A 132 5.03 -13.05 20.27
CA PHE A 132 5.82 -13.60 19.18
C PHE A 132 7.16 -14.12 19.68
N GLU A 133 7.70 -15.13 19.02
CA GLU A 133 9.02 -15.66 19.36
C GLU A 133 10.12 -14.86 18.63
N GLY A 134 11.00 -14.21 19.39
CA GLY A 134 12.05 -13.37 18.85
C GLY A 134 12.92 -12.75 19.94
N ILE A 135 13.47 -11.57 19.65
CA ILE A 135 14.45 -10.91 20.53
C ILE A 135 13.93 -9.65 21.23
N GLY A 136 12.77 -9.10 20.83
CA GLY A 136 12.13 -7.96 21.50
C GLY A 136 12.65 -6.58 21.11
N ILE A 137 12.68 -6.28 19.81
CA ILE A 137 13.07 -4.97 19.26
C ILE A 137 12.11 -4.49 18.17
N ARG A 138 12.09 -3.17 17.94
CA ARG A 138 11.52 -2.55 16.75
C ARG A 138 12.66 -2.06 15.84
N ILE A 139 12.54 -2.32 14.53
CA ILE A 139 13.56 -2.00 13.52
C ILE A 139 12.99 -1.13 12.39
N THR A 140 13.85 -0.39 11.71
CA THR A 140 13.51 0.39 10.51
C THR A 140 14.65 0.36 9.49
N THR A 141 14.32 0.55 8.22
CA THR A 141 15.27 0.78 7.12
C THR A 141 14.99 2.11 6.39
N ASP A 142 14.15 2.98 6.99
CA ASP A 142 13.67 4.20 6.33
C ASP A 142 14.81 5.20 6.08
N LYS A 143 15.04 5.50 4.80
CA LYS A 143 16.01 6.49 4.31
C LYS A 143 15.69 7.93 4.74
N ARG A 144 14.50 8.20 5.30
CA ARG A 144 14.05 9.50 5.84
C ARG A 144 14.51 9.81 7.26
N ALA A 145 14.95 8.80 8.00
CA ALA A 145 15.57 9.02 9.29
C ALA A 145 16.96 9.67 9.10
N PRO A 146 17.59 10.22 10.14
CA PRO A 146 19.05 10.40 10.13
C PRO A 146 19.83 9.05 10.05
N CYS A 147 19.16 7.96 9.65
CA CYS A 147 19.67 6.61 9.51
C CYS A 147 19.71 6.28 8.01
N SER A 148 20.88 5.84 7.57
CA SER A 148 21.41 5.76 6.20
C SER A 148 20.76 4.71 5.28
N GLY A 149 19.48 4.38 5.45
CA GLY A 149 18.86 3.21 4.81
C GLY A 149 19.36 1.86 5.36
N GLU A 150 20.16 1.89 6.43
CA GLU A 150 20.66 0.72 7.15
C GLU A 150 19.61 0.22 8.16
N LEU A 151 19.57 -1.08 8.36
CA LEU A 151 18.68 -1.71 9.35
C LEU A 151 19.04 -1.23 10.76
N THR A 152 18.16 -0.41 11.35
CA THR A 152 18.42 0.29 12.61
C THR A 152 17.38 -0.08 13.65
N VAL A 153 17.83 -0.29 14.89
CA VAL A 153 16.97 -0.48 16.06
C VAL A 153 16.39 0.86 16.49
N VAL A 154 15.07 1.00 16.45
CA VAL A 154 14.37 2.23 16.91
C VAL A 154 13.86 2.09 18.33
N GLU A 155 13.59 0.87 18.79
CA GLU A 155 13.15 0.58 20.15
C GLU A 155 13.66 -0.78 20.60
N VAL A 156 14.06 -0.87 21.86
CA VAL A 156 14.38 -2.13 22.55
C VAL A 156 13.38 -2.26 23.68
N PHE A 157 12.57 -3.33 23.65
CA PHE A 157 11.55 -3.54 24.67
C PHE A 157 12.19 -3.92 26.00
N ASN A 158 11.73 -3.35 27.10
CA ASN A 158 12.27 -3.63 28.43
C ASN A 158 12.10 -5.11 28.81
N ASN A 159 13.05 -5.65 29.60
CA ASN A 159 13.02 -7.04 30.07
C ASN A 159 12.92 -8.10 28.96
N THR A 160 13.39 -7.81 27.75
CA THR A 160 13.46 -8.76 26.64
C THR A 160 14.88 -9.28 26.42
N PRO A 161 15.08 -10.37 25.65
CA PRO A 161 16.42 -10.87 25.33
C PRO A 161 17.36 -9.82 24.76
N ALA A 162 16.89 -8.96 23.86
CA ALA A 162 17.69 -7.88 23.29
C ALA A 162 18.10 -6.84 24.33
N PHE A 163 17.20 -6.49 25.24
CA PHE A 163 17.49 -5.59 26.36
C PHE A 163 18.58 -6.17 27.27
N HIS A 164 18.44 -7.44 27.67
CA HIS A 164 19.43 -8.13 28.50
C HIS A 164 20.77 -8.35 27.77
N ALA A 165 20.75 -8.52 26.45
CA ALA A 165 21.94 -8.60 25.61
C ALA A 165 22.60 -7.22 25.37
N GLY A 166 21.97 -6.13 25.84
CA GLY A 166 22.51 -4.78 25.80
C GLY A 166 22.44 -4.10 24.42
N LEU A 167 21.46 -4.49 23.59
CA LEU A 167 21.07 -3.70 22.42
C LEU A 167 20.48 -2.36 22.89
N LYS A 168 20.65 -1.34 22.07
CA LYS A 168 20.17 0.02 22.35
C LYS A 168 19.48 0.61 21.12
N THR A 169 18.57 1.56 21.36
CA THR A 169 18.05 2.42 20.30
C THR A 169 19.20 3.12 19.57
N GLY A 170 19.14 3.13 18.25
CA GLY A 170 20.19 3.66 17.36
C GLY A 170 21.25 2.63 16.94
N ASP A 171 21.26 1.41 17.52
CA ASP A 171 22.15 0.35 17.04
C ASP A 171 21.79 -0.03 15.60
N LYS A 172 22.79 -0.14 14.72
CA LYS A 172 22.64 -0.62 13.35
C LYS A 172 22.94 -2.11 13.31
N ILE A 173 21.97 -2.93 12.92
CA ILE A 173 22.16 -4.36 12.73
C ILE A 173 22.78 -4.53 11.34
N ILE A 174 24.05 -4.94 11.28
CA ILE A 174 24.81 -5.09 10.03
C ILE A 174 24.89 -6.54 9.53
N GLN A 175 24.72 -7.52 10.43
CA GLN A 175 24.55 -8.94 10.07
C GLN A 175 23.56 -9.65 11.00
N ILE A 176 22.87 -10.67 10.48
CA ILE A 176 22.02 -11.61 11.24
C ILE A 176 22.42 -13.03 10.86
N ASP A 177 22.85 -13.82 11.84
CA ASP A 177 23.39 -15.19 11.66
C ASP A 177 24.52 -15.26 10.61
N GLY A 178 25.34 -14.19 10.57
CA GLY A 178 26.45 -14.04 9.63
C GLY A 178 26.06 -13.43 8.28
N ASP A 179 24.77 -13.39 7.93
CA ASP A 179 24.32 -12.80 6.68
C ASP A 179 24.24 -11.27 6.76
N SER A 180 24.77 -10.57 5.77
CA SER A 180 24.60 -9.13 5.60
C SER A 180 23.13 -8.67 5.60
N THR A 181 22.87 -7.53 6.24
CA THR A 181 21.58 -6.83 6.24
C THR A 181 21.55 -5.62 5.31
N VAL A 182 22.58 -5.42 4.48
CA VAL A 182 22.62 -4.31 3.52
C VAL A 182 21.43 -4.42 2.55
N ASN A 183 20.63 -3.35 2.47
CA ASN A 183 19.40 -3.26 1.69
C ASN A 183 18.34 -4.34 2.00
N ILE A 184 18.43 -5.02 3.15
CA ILE A 184 17.39 -5.95 3.59
C ILE A 184 16.09 -5.18 3.84
N THR A 185 14.93 -5.78 3.54
CA THR A 185 13.65 -5.20 3.95
C THR A 185 13.42 -5.43 5.45
N THR A 186 12.62 -4.58 6.09
CA THR A 186 12.22 -4.77 7.50
C THR A 186 11.57 -6.13 7.73
N ASP A 187 10.75 -6.59 6.78
CA ASP A 187 10.05 -7.87 6.88
C ASP A 187 11.00 -9.06 6.76
N ALA A 188 11.96 -9.00 5.84
CA ALA A 188 12.99 -10.03 5.69
C ALA A 188 13.89 -10.08 6.93
N ALA A 189 14.28 -8.93 7.48
CA ALA A 189 15.04 -8.85 8.72
C ALA A 189 14.24 -9.42 9.91
N ALA A 190 12.97 -9.05 10.05
CA ALA A 190 12.10 -9.55 11.11
C ALA A 190 11.96 -11.08 11.05
N LYS A 191 11.80 -11.65 9.84
CA LYS A 191 11.76 -13.11 9.64
C LYS A 191 13.04 -13.82 10.11
N ARG A 192 14.22 -13.21 9.92
CA ARG A 192 15.50 -13.77 10.39
C ARG A 192 15.72 -13.61 11.90
N LEU A 193 15.31 -12.47 12.47
CA LEU A 193 15.43 -12.20 13.90
C LEU A 193 14.46 -13.06 14.74
N ARG A 194 13.31 -13.40 14.18
CA ARG A 194 12.35 -14.36 14.76
C ARG A 194 12.82 -15.79 14.58
N GLY A 195 12.24 -16.70 15.35
CA GLY A 195 12.58 -18.10 15.33
C GLY A 195 12.21 -18.79 16.64
N LYS A 196 12.32 -20.12 16.64
CA LYS A 196 11.85 -20.95 17.75
C LYS A 196 12.43 -20.51 19.10
N ARG A 197 11.61 -20.45 20.14
CA ARG A 197 12.04 -20.18 21.51
C ARG A 197 13.24 -21.07 21.91
N GLY A 198 14.25 -20.47 22.53
CA GLY A 198 15.45 -21.17 22.99
C GLY A 198 16.54 -21.33 21.92
N THR A 199 16.24 -21.05 20.65
CA THR A 199 17.29 -20.95 19.61
C THR A 199 18.07 -19.64 19.77
N THR A 200 19.32 -19.63 19.32
CA THR A 200 20.15 -18.42 19.33
C THR A 200 20.10 -17.75 17.96
N VAL A 201 20.06 -16.42 17.95
CA VAL A 201 20.38 -15.59 16.78
C VAL A 201 21.64 -14.80 17.09
N ASN A 202 22.59 -14.78 16.17
CA ASN A 202 23.77 -13.95 16.30
C ASN A 202 23.57 -12.64 15.53
N VAL A 203 23.55 -11.52 16.22
CA VAL A 203 23.35 -10.20 15.61
C VAL A 203 24.65 -9.41 15.70
N ARG A 204 25.23 -9.06 14.55
CA ARG A 204 26.35 -8.10 14.53
C ARG A 204 25.79 -6.70 14.47
N ILE A 205 26.14 -5.88 15.47
CA ILE A 205 25.69 -4.49 15.54
C ILE A 205 26.85 -3.52 15.34
N LYS A 206 26.54 -2.34 14.80
CA LYS A 206 27.39 -1.15 14.76
C LYS A 206 26.71 -0.02 15.54
N ARG A 207 27.38 0.50 16.55
CA ARG A 207 26.87 1.61 17.37
C ARG A 207 27.09 2.97 16.70
N PRO A 208 26.38 4.03 17.15
CA PRO A 208 26.62 5.40 16.68
C PRO A 208 28.08 5.88 16.85
N ASP A 209 28.80 5.36 17.85
CA ASP A 209 30.23 5.62 18.08
C ASP A 209 31.17 4.88 17.11
N GLY A 210 30.63 4.04 16.21
CA GLY A 210 31.36 3.26 15.22
C GLY A 210 31.82 1.88 15.70
N SER A 211 31.71 1.57 17.00
CA SER A 211 32.10 0.25 17.54
C SER A 211 31.20 -0.85 16.98
N GLN A 212 31.80 -2.02 16.71
CA GLN A 212 31.09 -3.21 16.24
C GLN A 212 31.27 -4.36 17.21
N ARG A 213 30.23 -5.18 17.38
CA ARG A 213 30.31 -6.42 18.17
C ARG A 213 29.24 -7.41 17.74
N ASP A 214 29.57 -8.69 17.87
CA ASP A 214 28.61 -9.78 17.78
C ASP A 214 27.85 -9.91 19.11
N VAL A 215 26.54 -10.04 19.01
CA VAL A 215 25.64 -10.19 20.15
C VAL A 215 24.82 -11.45 19.94
N PRO A 216 25.17 -12.57 20.61
CA PRO A 216 24.34 -13.75 20.62
C PRO A 216 23.12 -13.48 21.50
N ILE A 217 21.92 -13.69 20.96
CA ILE A 217 20.66 -13.46 21.66
C ILE A 217 19.83 -14.73 21.59
N ILE A 218 19.41 -15.23 22.75
CA ILE A 218 18.52 -16.39 22.84
C ILE A 218 17.09 -15.91 22.61
N ARG A 219 16.42 -16.44 21.60
CA ARG A 219 15.05 -16.08 21.27
C ARG A 219 14.11 -16.51 22.40
N GLN A 220 13.21 -15.62 22.78
CA GLN A 220 12.18 -15.87 23.78
C GLN A 220 10.81 -15.48 23.24
N THR A 221 9.77 -15.89 23.94
CA THR A 221 8.42 -15.39 23.74
C THR A 221 8.37 -13.95 24.23
N ILE A 222 8.04 -13.02 23.33
CA ILE A 222 7.97 -11.59 23.58
C ILE A 222 6.49 -11.20 23.65
N PRO A 223 6.02 -10.67 24.78
CA PRO A 223 4.66 -10.17 24.88
C PRO A 223 4.50 -8.89 24.06
N ILE A 224 3.30 -8.70 23.52
CA ILE A 224 2.88 -7.49 22.82
C ILE A 224 1.87 -6.81 23.75
N ASP A 225 2.29 -5.74 24.43
CA ASP A 225 1.38 -5.02 25.33
C ASP A 225 0.13 -4.56 24.58
N SER A 226 -1.02 -5.06 25.02
CA SER A 226 -2.32 -4.74 24.44
C SER A 226 -2.96 -3.51 25.10
N VAL A 227 -2.52 -3.17 26.31
CA VAL A 227 -2.99 -2.04 27.10
C VAL A 227 -1.85 -1.08 27.41
N LYS A 228 -2.00 0.17 27.00
CA LYS A 228 -1.12 1.28 27.43
C LYS A 228 -1.92 2.23 28.31
N TRP A 229 -1.31 2.74 29.37
CA TRP A 229 -2.04 3.61 30.29
C TRP A 229 -1.17 4.69 30.91
N ARG A 230 -1.82 5.77 31.36
CA ARG A 230 -1.19 6.85 32.14
C ARG A 230 -2.23 7.69 32.87
N MET A 231 -1.80 8.39 33.91
CA MET A 231 -2.61 9.40 34.60
C MET A 231 -2.47 10.77 33.92
N LEU A 232 -3.58 11.38 33.53
CA LEU A 232 -3.64 12.73 32.97
C LEU A 232 -3.93 13.78 34.05
N ALA A 233 -3.74 15.05 33.68
CA ALA A 233 -4.08 16.19 34.53
C ALA A 233 -5.56 16.18 34.93
N GLY A 234 -5.83 16.46 36.21
CA GLY A 234 -7.18 16.38 36.76
C GLY A 234 -7.55 15.00 37.35
N GLN A 235 -6.58 14.11 37.54
CA GLN A 235 -6.79 12.73 38.01
C GLN A 235 -7.66 11.90 37.06
N VAL A 236 -7.49 12.11 35.75
CA VAL A 236 -8.20 11.35 34.72
C VAL A 236 -7.30 10.24 34.21
N GLY A 237 -7.72 8.98 34.38
CA GLY A 237 -7.02 7.86 33.78
C GLY A 237 -7.19 7.86 32.27
N TYR A 238 -6.12 7.54 31.55
CA TYR A 238 -6.17 7.27 30.12
C TYR A 238 -5.67 5.85 29.89
N VAL A 239 -6.48 5.05 29.19
CA VAL A 239 -6.13 3.71 28.76
C VAL A 239 -6.36 3.60 27.26
N GLU A 240 -5.32 3.23 26.53
CA GLU A 240 -5.36 2.87 25.11
C GLU A 240 -5.32 1.34 25.00
N LEU A 241 -6.38 0.76 24.42
CA LEU A 241 -6.44 -0.66 24.12
C LEU A 241 -6.14 -0.84 22.63
N VAL A 242 -5.01 -1.45 22.29
CA VAL A 242 -4.56 -1.57 20.89
C VAL A 242 -5.09 -2.83 20.19
N GLY A 243 -5.52 -3.84 20.96
CA GLY A 243 -6.09 -5.08 20.44
C GLY A 243 -6.66 -5.95 21.55
N PHE A 244 -7.38 -7.01 21.18
CA PHE A 244 -8.01 -7.95 22.11
C PHE A 244 -7.32 -9.31 22.05
N GLN A 245 -6.45 -9.56 23.03
CA GLN A 245 -5.59 -10.74 23.16
C GLN A 245 -5.94 -11.48 24.46
N PRO A 246 -5.45 -12.72 24.69
CA PRO A 246 -5.74 -13.47 25.91
C PRO A 246 -5.36 -12.73 27.20
N SER A 247 -4.28 -11.94 27.20
CA SER A 247 -3.80 -11.19 28.36
C SER A 247 -4.51 -9.85 28.58
N SER A 248 -5.25 -9.33 27.59
CA SER A 248 -5.73 -7.95 27.59
C SER A 248 -6.64 -7.60 28.76
N ALA A 249 -7.50 -8.52 29.20
CA ALA A 249 -8.36 -8.29 30.35
C ALA A 249 -7.56 -8.13 31.65
N GLU A 250 -6.49 -8.90 31.83
CA GLU A 250 -5.65 -8.79 33.03
C GLU A 250 -4.75 -7.56 32.97
N GLU A 251 -4.18 -7.24 31.81
CA GLU A 251 -3.44 -5.99 31.59
C GLU A 251 -4.31 -4.75 31.87
N MET A 252 -5.59 -4.81 31.47
CA MET A 252 -6.58 -3.76 31.78
C MET A 252 -6.81 -3.66 33.29
N ARG A 253 -7.00 -4.79 34.00
CA ARG A 253 -7.15 -4.79 35.46
C ARG A 253 -5.91 -4.21 36.15
N ASP A 254 -4.71 -4.56 35.70
CA ASP A 254 -3.47 -4.00 36.23
C ASP A 254 -3.36 -2.49 36.01
N ALA A 255 -3.70 -2.02 34.81
CA ALA A 255 -3.76 -0.59 34.50
C ALA A 255 -4.75 0.14 35.41
N LEU A 256 -5.97 -0.38 35.57
CA LEU A 256 -7.00 0.18 36.44
C LEU A 256 -6.56 0.20 37.91
N ARG A 257 -5.99 -0.91 38.42
CA ARG A 257 -5.43 -0.97 39.78
C ARG A 257 -4.35 0.10 40.00
N ALA A 258 -3.48 0.32 39.01
CA ALA A 258 -2.44 1.33 39.09
C ALA A 258 -2.99 2.76 39.03
N LEU A 259 -4.02 3.00 38.21
CA LEU A 259 -4.72 4.30 38.13
C LEU A 259 -5.50 4.61 39.41
N HIS A 260 -6.17 3.62 40.02
CA HIS A 260 -6.84 3.77 41.31
C HIS A 260 -5.88 4.15 42.44
N LYS A 261 -4.69 3.52 42.48
CA LYS A 261 -3.62 3.91 43.43
C LYS A 261 -3.17 5.36 43.25
N GLN A 262 -3.39 5.95 42.08
CA GLN A 262 -3.12 7.36 41.77
C GLN A 262 -4.36 8.26 41.95
N ASN A 263 -5.40 7.77 42.63
CA ASN A 263 -6.66 8.48 42.92
C ASN A 263 -7.43 8.91 41.65
N MET A 264 -7.55 8.01 40.68
CA MET A 264 -8.37 8.23 39.48
C MET A 264 -9.80 8.69 39.83
N LYS A 265 -10.27 9.76 39.17
CA LYS A 265 -11.62 10.32 39.30
C LYS A 265 -12.54 10.01 38.12
N GLY A 266 -11.96 9.59 36.99
CA GLY A 266 -12.68 9.19 35.78
C GLY A 266 -11.71 8.63 34.76
N LEU A 267 -12.24 7.99 33.72
CA LEU A 267 -11.45 7.21 32.77
C LEU A 267 -11.80 7.55 31.32
N ILE A 268 -10.77 7.67 30.50
CA ILE A 268 -10.85 7.66 29.05
C ILE A 268 -10.37 6.29 28.57
N LEU A 269 -11.24 5.53 27.91
CA LEU A 269 -10.92 4.28 27.23
C LEU A 269 -10.84 4.54 25.72
N ASP A 270 -9.64 4.47 25.17
CA ASP A 270 -9.36 4.77 23.76
C ASP A 270 -9.35 3.47 22.93
N LEU A 271 -10.39 3.31 22.10
CA LEU A 271 -10.57 2.18 21.16
C LEU A 271 -10.37 2.61 19.70
N ARG A 272 -9.87 3.83 19.46
CA ARG A 272 -9.59 4.32 18.11
C ARG A 272 -8.55 3.44 17.43
N SER A 273 -8.72 3.17 16.15
CA SER A 273 -7.79 2.35 15.36
C SER A 273 -7.54 0.94 15.93
N ASN A 274 -8.46 0.43 16.76
CA ASN A 274 -8.43 -0.93 17.28
C ASN A 274 -9.27 -1.85 16.36
N PRO A 275 -8.65 -2.76 15.60
CA PRO A 275 -9.36 -3.63 14.66
C PRO A 275 -10.13 -4.79 15.32
N GLY A 276 -10.09 -4.88 16.66
CA GLY A 276 -10.70 -5.92 17.46
C GLY A 276 -9.72 -7.02 17.88
N GLY A 277 -10.19 -8.27 17.89
CA GLY A 277 -9.44 -9.44 18.33
C GLY A 277 -10.38 -10.50 18.92
N LEU A 278 -9.96 -11.17 20.00
CA LEU A 278 -10.71 -12.26 20.60
C LEU A 278 -12.04 -11.81 21.22
N LEU A 279 -13.13 -12.53 20.90
CA LEU A 279 -14.46 -12.30 21.45
C LEU A 279 -14.47 -12.37 22.98
N ASN A 280 -13.84 -13.40 23.57
CA ASN A 280 -13.83 -13.58 25.02
C ASN A 280 -13.10 -12.45 25.74
N ALA A 281 -11.98 -11.96 25.18
CA ALA A 281 -11.30 -10.80 25.75
C ALA A 281 -12.18 -9.54 25.70
N ALA A 282 -13.01 -9.38 24.66
CA ALA A 282 -13.99 -8.30 24.58
C ALA A 282 -15.07 -8.41 25.65
N ILE A 283 -15.56 -9.64 25.88
CA ILE A 283 -16.54 -9.93 26.94
C ILE A 283 -15.94 -9.60 28.30
N ASP A 284 -14.75 -10.14 28.60
CA ASP A 284 -14.08 -9.94 29.90
C ASP A 284 -13.77 -8.47 30.17
N ILE A 285 -13.36 -7.70 29.16
CA ILE A 285 -13.11 -6.26 29.30
C ILE A 285 -14.43 -5.48 29.47
N ALA A 286 -15.49 -5.82 28.74
CA ALA A 286 -16.79 -5.18 28.91
C ALA A 286 -17.39 -5.46 30.30
N ASP A 287 -17.17 -6.66 30.84
CA ASP A 287 -17.60 -7.10 32.18
C ASP A 287 -16.97 -6.26 33.30
N LEU A 288 -15.77 -5.69 33.07
CA LEU A 288 -15.15 -4.75 34.02
C LEU A 288 -15.98 -3.47 34.19
N PHE A 289 -16.79 -3.07 33.20
CA PHE A 289 -17.49 -1.78 33.23
C PHE A 289 -19.01 -1.92 33.37
N VAL A 290 -19.59 -3.03 32.91
CA VAL A 290 -21.04 -3.29 32.94
C VAL A 290 -21.39 -4.12 34.16
N SER A 291 -22.27 -3.65 35.04
CA SER A 291 -22.58 -4.33 36.31
C SER A 291 -23.60 -5.47 36.20
N SER A 292 -24.44 -5.46 35.16
CA SER A 292 -25.49 -6.47 34.93
C SER A 292 -26.07 -6.36 33.52
N GLY A 293 -26.65 -7.46 33.02
CA GLY A 293 -27.33 -7.53 31.72
C GLY A 293 -26.44 -8.07 30.61
N THR A 294 -26.96 -8.12 29.37
CA THR A 294 -26.25 -8.72 28.24
C THR A 294 -25.08 -7.85 27.79
N ILE A 295 -23.90 -8.43 27.57
CA ILE A 295 -22.75 -7.77 26.94
C ILE A 295 -22.85 -7.92 25.42
N VAL A 296 -23.04 -9.15 24.96
CA VAL A 296 -23.13 -9.51 23.55
C VAL A 296 -23.95 -10.78 23.38
N THR A 297 -24.70 -10.85 22.29
CA THR A 297 -25.40 -12.06 21.84
C THR A 297 -24.76 -12.53 20.54
N THR A 298 -24.27 -13.76 20.45
CA THR A 298 -23.89 -14.37 19.18
C THR A 298 -25.07 -15.18 18.63
N VAL A 299 -25.28 -15.11 17.32
CA VAL A 299 -26.35 -15.80 16.60
C VAL A 299 -25.74 -16.54 15.42
N GLY A 300 -25.95 -17.85 15.38
CA GLY A 300 -25.50 -18.74 14.32
C GLY A 300 -26.54 -18.92 13.22
N ARG A 301 -26.40 -20.03 12.50
CA ARG A 301 -27.23 -20.38 11.35
C ARG A 301 -28.66 -20.75 11.78
N GLN A 302 -28.80 -21.50 12.87
CA GLN A 302 -30.11 -21.87 13.42
C GLN A 302 -30.55 -20.86 14.46
N ARG A 303 -31.86 -20.75 14.68
CA ARG A 303 -32.42 -19.83 15.67
C ARG A 303 -31.97 -20.19 17.09
N GLU A 304 -31.75 -21.48 17.33
CA GLU A 304 -31.30 -22.07 18.57
C GLU A 304 -29.80 -21.87 18.81
N ASP A 305 -29.02 -21.53 17.78
CA ASP A 305 -27.59 -21.21 17.86
C ASP A 305 -27.40 -19.78 18.41
N ARG A 306 -28.07 -19.46 19.52
CA ARG A 306 -28.04 -18.14 20.17
C ARG A 306 -27.35 -18.26 21.52
N GLU A 307 -26.19 -17.65 21.67
CA GLU A 307 -25.46 -17.60 22.92
C GLU A 307 -25.48 -16.17 23.46
N VAL A 308 -25.84 -16.02 24.75
CA VAL A 308 -25.89 -14.73 25.42
C VAL A 308 -24.80 -14.67 26.46
N SER A 309 -23.88 -13.73 26.30
CA SER A 309 -22.87 -13.42 27.32
C SER A 309 -23.39 -12.29 28.20
N ASN A 310 -23.54 -12.55 29.49
CA ASN A 310 -24.05 -11.59 30.46
C ASN A 310 -22.94 -11.10 31.39
N ALA A 311 -23.06 -9.84 31.79
CA ALA A 311 -22.20 -9.23 32.77
C ALA A 311 -22.45 -9.77 34.18
N LYS A 312 -21.41 -9.73 35.01
CA LYS A 312 -21.38 -10.15 36.40
C LYS A 312 -21.03 -8.95 37.27
N PHE A 313 -21.73 -8.81 38.39
CA PHE A 313 -21.51 -7.70 39.32
C PHE A 313 -20.15 -7.77 40.07
N ALA A 314 -19.57 -8.96 40.17
CA ALA A 314 -18.30 -9.15 40.88
C ALA A 314 -17.16 -8.44 40.13
N ASP A 315 -16.33 -7.70 40.86
CA ASP A 315 -15.16 -6.98 40.34
C ASP A 315 -15.47 -5.92 39.26
N THR A 316 -16.74 -5.48 39.12
CA THR A 316 -17.10 -4.34 38.27
C THR A 316 -16.49 -3.05 38.83
N GLU A 317 -15.93 -2.23 37.95
CA GLU A 317 -15.40 -0.92 38.25
C GLU A 317 -16.46 0.01 38.88
N PRO A 318 -16.08 0.85 39.87
CA PRO A 318 -17.01 1.77 40.50
C PRO A 318 -17.61 2.77 39.50
N ALA A 319 -18.73 3.37 39.89
CA ALA A 319 -19.40 4.39 39.10
C ALA A 319 -18.58 5.70 39.13
N TYR A 320 -17.68 5.86 38.16
CA TYR A 320 -17.00 7.10 37.80
C TYR A 320 -17.31 7.49 36.35
N PRO A 321 -17.14 8.78 35.97
CA PRO A 321 -17.21 9.24 34.59
C PRO A 321 -16.35 8.39 33.63
N LEU A 322 -16.98 7.78 32.62
CA LEU A 322 -16.30 6.98 31.59
C LEU A 322 -16.61 7.53 30.20
N VAL A 323 -15.57 7.90 29.46
CA VAL A 323 -15.65 8.28 28.05
C VAL A 323 -14.90 7.25 27.20
N VAL A 324 -15.53 6.77 26.13
CA VAL A 324 -14.93 5.83 25.18
C VAL A 324 -14.69 6.54 23.86
N LEU A 325 -13.44 6.52 23.38
CA LEU A 325 -13.08 7.09 22.09
C LEU A 325 -13.15 6.01 21.00
N ILE A 326 -13.85 6.30 19.90
CA ILE A 326 -13.98 5.41 18.74
C ILE A 326 -13.73 6.15 17.43
N ASP A 327 -13.29 5.44 16.40
CA ASP A 327 -13.12 5.97 15.05
C ASP A 327 -13.57 4.96 13.98
N THR A 328 -13.45 5.34 12.70
CA THR A 328 -13.82 4.48 11.56
C THR A 328 -13.04 3.16 11.48
N TYR A 329 -11.93 3.03 12.21
CA TYR A 329 -11.08 1.84 12.28
C TYR A 329 -11.33 0.97 13.53
N SER A 330 -12.12 1.46 14.50
CA SER A 330 -12.66 0.65 15.60
C SER A 330 -13.56 -0.46 15.03
N ALA A 331 -13.21 -1.73 15.19
CA ALA A 331 -13.93 -2.85 14.56
C ALA A 331 -14.11 -4.06 15.49
N SER A 332 -15.14 -4.88 15.21
CA SER A 332 -15.33 -6.21 15.83
C SER A 332 -15.36 -6.16 17.37
N ALA A 333 -14.42 -6.80 18.07
CA ALA A 333 -14.35 -6.77 19.54
C ALA A 333 -14.39 -5.36 20.15
N ALA A 334 -13.79 -4.35 19.50
CA ALA A 334 -13.87 -2.96 19.95
C ALA A 334 -15.33 -2.44 19.90
N GLU A 335 -16.08 -2.83 18.87
CA GLU A 335 -17.49 -2.47 18.71
C GLU A 335 -18.40 -3.21 19.70
N ILE A 336 -18.01 -4.40 20.15
CA ILE A 336 -18.69 -5.12 21.23
C ILE A 336 -18.56 -4.35 22.54
N VAL A 337 -17.34 -3.97 22.94
CA VAL A 337 -17.12 -3.17 24.16
C VAL A 337 -17.85 -1.84 24.06
N ALA A 338 -17.67 -1.11 22.96
CA ALA A 338 -18.32 0.17 22.67
C ALA A 338 -19.85 0.06 22.73
N GLY A 339 -20.44 -0.94 22.07
CA GLY A 339 -21.87 -1.20 22.07
C GLY A 339 -22.40 -1.60 23.45
N ALA A 340 -21.65 -2.41 24.21
CA ALA A 340 -22.05 -2.84 25.54
C ALA A 340 -22.14 -1.67 26.52
N VAL A 341 -21.05 -0.89 26.66
CA VAL A 341 -21.02 0.23 27.60
C VAL A 341 -21.95 1.37 27.20
N ARG A 342 -22.18 1.57 25.89
CA ARG A 342 -23.14 2.55 25.39
C ARG A 342 -24.58 2.16 25.67
N ASN A 343 -24.99 0.94 25.31
CA ASN A 343 -26.39 0.52 25.38
C ASN A 343 -26.84 0.27 26.82
N HIS A 344 -25.92 0.06 27.77
CA HIS A 344 -26.18 0.06 29.21
C HIS A 344 -26.14 1.44 29.87
N GLY A 345 -25.86 2.51 29.11
CA GLY A 345 -25.75 3.87 29.68
C GLY A 345 -24.57 4.04 30.65
N ARG A 346 -23.53 3.20 30.51
CA ARG A 346 -22.34 3.19 31.38
C ARG A 346 -21.30 4.23 30.95
N ALA A 347 -21.17 4.47 29.65
CA ALA A 347 -20.17 5.36 29.09
C ALA A 347 -20.73 6.26 27.99
N LEU A 348 -20.07 7.40 27.80
CA LEU A 348 -20.32 8.29 26.68
C LEU A 348 -19.34 7.99 25.53
N LEU A 349 -19.85 7.76 24.32
CA LEU A 349 -19.01 7.53 23.15
C LEU A 349 -18.71 8.82 22.39
N VAL A 350 -17.43 9.05 22.09
CA VAL A 350 -16.94 10.27 21.44
C VAL A 350 -16.03 9.91 20.27
N GLY A 351 -16.12 10.66 19.16
CA GLY A 351 -15.23 10.50 18.01
C GLY A 351 -15.98 10.32 16.70
N GLU A 352 -15.66 9.28 15.94
CA GLU A 352 -16.39 8.93 14.72
C GLU A 352 -17.17 7.63 14.89
N ARG A 353 -18.12 7.35 13.99
CA ARG A 353 -18.78 6.04 13.92
C ARG A 353 -17.70 4.95 13.77
N SER A 354 -17.98 3.72 14.18
CA SER A 354 -17.08 2.56 14.04
C SER A 354 -17.22 1.82 12.69
N PHE A 355 -16.35 0.86 12.40
CA PHE A 355 -16.21 0.20 11.10
C PHE A 355 -17.47 -0.56 10.61
N GLY A 356 -18.18 -1.24 11.51
CA GLY A 356 -19.41 -1.97 11.22
C GLY A 356 -19.25 -3.46 10.98
N LYS A 357 -18.25 -4.12 11.57
CA LYS A 357 -18.05 -5.58 11.40
C LYS A 357 -18.78 -6.34 12.50
N GLY A 358 -19.98 -6.81 12.20
CA GLY A 358 -20.87 -7.59 13.08
C GLY A 358 -20.75 -9.11 12.95
N SER A 359 -19.68 -9.63 12.34
CA SER A 359 -19.47 -11.06 12.09
C SER A 359 -18.38 -11.68 12.97
N VAL A 360 -18.56 -12.94 13.34
CA VAL A 360 -17.62 -13.74 14.13
C VAL A 360 -17.04 -14.83 13.24
N GLN A 361 -15.70 -14.95 13.25
CA GLN A 361 -15.01 -16.00 12.53
C GLN A 361 -14.45 -17.06 13.48
N THR A 362 -14.64 -18.32 13.13
CA THR A 362 -13.90 -19.45 13.71
C THR A 362 -12.67 -19.70 12.87
N ILE A 363 -11.54 -19.96 13.52
CA ILE A 363 -10.33 -20.41 12.84
C ILE A 363 -10.18 -21.91 12.99
N MET A 364 -10.11 -22.60 11.86
CA MET A 364 -9.99 -24.05 11.78
C MET A 364 -8.60 -24.39 11.26
N PRO A 365 -7.69 -24.92 12.10
CA PRO A 365 -6.40 -25.38 11.64
C PRO A 365 -6.56 -26.46 10.56
N LEU A 366 -5.79 -26.35 9.49
CA LEU A 366 -5.66 -27.37 8.46
C LEU A 366 -4.25 -27.96 8.62
N PRO A 367 -4.09 -29.13 9.27
CA PRO A 367 -2.76 -29.67 9.61
C PRO A 367 -1.85 -29.78 8.39
N GLY A 368 -0.67 -29.15 8.47
CA GLY A 368 0.31 -29.06 7.37
C GLY A 368 -0.06 -28.07 6.26
N GLU A 369 -1.29 -27.57 6.26
CA GLU A 369 -1.89 -26.75 5.21
C GLU A 369 -1.99 -25.27 5.62
N GLY A 370 -2.22 -24.95 6.89
CA GLY A 370 -2.40 -23.57 7.38
C GLY A 370 -3.68 -23.49 8.20
N ALA A 371 -4.59 -22.58 7.88
CA ALA A 371 -5.91 -22.53 8.54
C ALA A 371 -7.02 -21.96 7.65
N LEU A 372 -8.26 -22.32 7.92
CA LEU A 372 -9.46 -21.70 7.37
C LEU A 372 -10.03 -20.72 8.39
N ARG A 373 -10.15 -19.46 8.01
CA ARG A 373 -10.97 -18.47 8.71
C ARG A 373 -12.36 -18.50 8.11
N LEU A 374 -13.36 -18.89 8.90
CA LEU A 374 -14.74 -19.06 8.44
C LEU A 374 -15.71 -18.22 9.27
N THR A 375 -16.55 -17.42 8.63
CA THR A 375 -17.66 -16.74 9.32
C THR A 375 -18.74 -17.75 9.70
N VAL A 376 -18.99 -17.90 11.00
CA VAL A 376 -19.94 -18.89 11.54
C VAL A 376 -21.14 -18.27 12.26
N GLN A 377 -20.98 -17.04 12.75
CA GLN A 377 -21.98 -16.34 13.54
C GLN A 377 -21.97 -14.84 13.22
N GLN A 378 -23.06 -14.16 13.53
CA GLN A 378 -23.10 -12.72 13.75
C GLN A 378 -23.15 -12.43 15.25
N TYR A 379 -22.73 -11.24 15.66
CA TYR A 379 -22.95 -10.77 17.02
C TYR A 379 -23.88 -9.55 17.03
N LEU A 380 -24.68 -9.47 18.08
CA LEU A 380 -25.63 -8.41 18.37
C LEU A 380 -25.19 -7.70 19.66
N THR A 381 -25.20 -6.38 19.63
CA THR A 381 -24.99 -5.54 20.83
C THR A 381 -26.26 -5.57 21.71
N PRO A 382 -26.19 -5.13 22.99
CA PRO A 382 -27.31 -5.25 23.91
C PRO A 382 -28.57 -4.58 23.36
N GLY A 383 -29.73 -5.23 23.53
CA GLY A 383 -30.97 -4.87 22.84
C GLY A 383 -31.19 -5.61 21.51
N ASP A 384 -30.40 -6.66 21.23
CA ASP A 384 -30.41 -7.42 19.98
C ASP A 384 -30.24 -6.50 18.74
N ILE A 385 -29.27 -5.57 18.82
CA ILE A 385 -28.96 -4.60 17.77
C ILE A 385 -27.81 -5.11 16.90
N SER A 386 -28.07 -5.31 15.60
CA SER A 386 -27.10 -5.77 14.60
C SER A 386 -26.30 -4.61 14.00
N ILE A 387 -25.03 -4.46 14.34
CA ILE A 387 -24.16 -3.40 13.80
C ILE A 387 -23.47 -3.74 12.47
N GLN A 388 -23.70 -4.93 11.92
CA GLN A 388 -23.15 -5.37 10.64
C GLN A 388 -23.47 -4.36 9.51
N ALA A 389 -22.44 -3.93 8.77
CA ALA A 389 -22.50 -2.92 7.72
C ALA A 389 -23.04 -1.54 8.17
N VAL A 390 -23.06 -1.25 9.48
CA VAL A 390 -23.50 0.05 10.02
C VAL A 390 -22.49 0.65 11.00
N GLY A 391 -22.02 -0.15 11.96
CA GLY A 391 -21.19 0.29 13.07
C GLY A 391 -21.97 0.90 14.25
N VAL A 392 -21.24 1.14 15.33
CA VAL A 392 -21.67 1.87 16.53
C VAL A 392 -21.48 3.36 16.27
N ALA A 393 -22.56 4.14 16.41
CA ALA A 393 -22.51 5.60 16.32
C ALA A 393 -22.01 6.21 17.65
N PRO A 394 -21.16 7.25 17.62
CA PRO A 394 -20.81 7.98 18.83
C PRO A 394 -22.00 8.81 19.31
N ASP A 395 -22.04 9.08 20.62
CA ASP A 395 -23.01 10.02 21.18
C ASP A 395 -22.61 11.46 20.84
N ILE A 396 -21.31 11.77 20.82
CA ILE A 396 -20.75 13.03 20.35
C ILE A 396 -19.80 12.78 19.18
N ARG A 397 -20.18 13.21 17.99
CA ARG A 397 -19.30 13.22 16.82
C ARG A 397 -18.32 14.38 16.92
N LEU A 398 -17.03 14.10 16.80
CA LEU A 398 -16.01 15.13 16.65
C LEU A 398 -15.61 15.24 15.18
N SER A 399 -15.82 16.41 14.59
CA SER A 399 -15.55 16.67 13.17
C SER A 399 -14.36 17.61 13.05
N SER A 400 -13.23 17.13 12.54
CA SER A 400 -12.03 17.95 12.40
C SER A 400 -12.12 18.89 11.19
N TYR A 401 -11.80 20.15 11.43
CA TYR A 401 -11.73 21.22 10.45
C TYR A 401 -10.29 21.71 10.39
N ALA A 402 -9.88 22.16 9.21
CA ALA A 402 -8.58 22.75 9.05
C ALA A 402 -8.59 23.73 7.88
N VAL A 403 -8.12 24.94 8.15
CA VAL A 403 -8.18 26.06 7.21
C VAL A 403 -6.77 26.46 6.81
N ASN A 404 -6.38 26.09 5.60
CA ASN A 404 -5.15 26.50 4.93
C ASN A 404 -5.43 26.57 3.42
N ARG A 405 -4.79 27.50 2.70
CA ARG A 405 -4.92 27.59 1.23
C ARG A 405 -4.54 26.30 0.52
N ASP A 406 -3.58 25.55 1.05
CA ASP A 406 -3.10 24.32 0.39
C ASP A 406 -3.78 23.04 0.93
N ALA A 407 -4.59 23.15 1.99
CA ALA A 407 -5.25 22.01 2.63
C ALA A 407 -6.50 22.46 3.39
N LEU A 408 -7.62 22.66 2.68
CA LEU A 408 -8.90 22.99 3.30
C LEU A 408 -9.67 21.73 3.67
N GLN A 409 -10.22 21.72 4.88
CA GLN A 409 -11.18 20.74 5.36
C GLN A 409 -12.21 21.47 6.22
N ILE A 410 -13.42 21.63 5.73
CA ILE A 410 -14.53 22.33 6.40
C ILE A 410 -15.86 21.59 6.29
N SER A 411 -15.80 20.33 5.86
CA SER A 411 -16.92 19.41 5.90
C SER A 411 -16.46 18.06 6.44
N SER A 412 -17.38 17.28 7.01
CA SER A 412 -17.13 15.88 7.32
C SER A 412 -16.88 15.12 6.01
N ARG A 413 -15.80 14.33 5.95
CA ARG A 413 -15.57 13.46 4.80
C ARG A 413 -16.60 12.34 4.77
N GLU A 414 -17.14 12.04 3.58
CA GLU A 414 -17.85 10.77 3.41
C GLU A 414 -16.87 9.60 3.69
N ARG A 415 -17.38 8.54 4.31
CA ARG A 415 -16.54 7.39 4.65
C ARG A 415 -16.05 6.70 3.40
N SER A 416 -14.74 6.76 3.17
CA SER A 416 -14.11 6.00 2.10
C SER A 416 -13.86 4.52 2.47
N TYR A 417 -13.95 4.15 3.75
CA TYR A 417 -13.62 2.81 4.23
C TYR A 417 -14.56 2.37 5.37
N SER A 418 -15.36 1.33 5.13
CA SER A 418 -16.23 0.69 6.13
C SER A 418 -16.71 -0.69 5.64
N GLU A 419 -17.34 -1.48 6.51
CA GLU A 419 -17.86 -2.80 6.14
C GLU A 419 -18.83 -2.73 4.93
N GLU A 420 -19.70 -1.71 4.86
CA GLU A 420 -20.66 -1.53 3.76
C GLU A 420 -20.01 -1.26 2.39
N THR A 421 -18.75 -0.82 2.38
CA THR A 421 -17.98 -0.56 1.15
C THR A 421 -17.25 -1.79 0.63
N LEU A 422 -17.19 -2.89 1.41
CA LEU A 422 -16.51 -4.12 1.00
C LEU A 422 -17.36 -4.92 0.00
N ALA A 423 -16.70 -5.50 -1.00
CA ALA A 423 -17.34 -6.44 -1.92
C ALA A 423 -17.86 -7.66 -1.15
N ALA A 424 -19.04 -8.14 -1.52
CA ALA A 424 -19.72 -9.28 -0.89
C ALA A 424 -19.97 -9.16 0.63
N HIS A 425 -19.90 -7.96 1.23
CA HIS A 425 -20.20 -7.79 2.66
C HIS A 425 -21.57 -8.36 3.04
N LEU A 426 -21.74 -8.76 4.30
CA LEU A 426 -23.03 -9.25 4.80
C LEU A 426 -24.00 -8.08 4.94
N THR A 427 -25.15 -8.16 4.28
CA THR A 427 -26.13 -7.07 4.12
C THR A 427 -27.39 -7.22 4.98
N SER A 428 -27.60 -8.40 5.58
CA SER A 428 -28.83 -8.72 6.30
C SER A 428 -28.66 -8.45 7.79
N PRO A 429 -29.52 -7.63 8.44
CA PRO A 429 -29.67 -7.71 9.88
C PRO A 429 -30.16 -9.13 10.20
N SER A 430 -29.54 -9.77 11.19
CA SER A 430 -30.00 -11.10 11.66
C SER A 430 -31.53 -11.10 11.81
N PRO A 431 -32.26 -12.16 11.43
CA PRO A 431 -33.71 -12.26 11.68
C PRO A 431 -34.09 -12.08 13.16
N LEU A 432 -33.12 -12.26 14.05
CA LEU A 432 -33.22 -12.07 15.49
C LEU A 432 -32.91 -10.64 15.95
N ALA A 433 -32.43 -9.76 15.06
CA ALA A 433 -32.24 -8.36 15.37
C ALA A 433 -33.60 -7.67 15.52
N THR A 434 -33.92 -7.24 16.74
CA THR A 434 -35.25 -6.69 17.07
C THR A 434 -35.34 -5.18 16.87
N GLN A 435 -34.19 -4.52 16.72
CA GLN A 435 -34.09 -3.06 16.61
C GLN A 435 -33.21 -2.63 15.44
N ARG A 436 -33.59 -1.53 14.78
CA ARG A 436 -32.76 -0.89 13.75
C ARG A 436 -31.64 -0.10 14.44
N VAL A 437 -30.41 -0.24 13.95
CA VAL A 437 -29.26 0.55 14.43
C VAL A 437 -29.53 2.04 14.18
N SER A 438 -29.41 2.86 15.21
CA SER A 438 -29.39 4.32 15.02
C SER A 438 -28.12 4.72 14.27
N ARG A 439 -28.30 5.31 13.09
CA ARG A 439 -27.19 5.96 12.35
C ARG A 439 -26.94 7.39 12.82
N GLN A 440 -27.84 7.95 13.62
CA GLN A 440 -27.80 9.34 14.05
C GLN A 440 -26.95 9.48 15.32
N THR A 441 -25.99 10.40 15.25
CA THR A 441 -25.20 10.86 16.39
C THR A 441 -25.99 11.92 17.15
N SER A 442 -25.97 11.89 18.48
CA SER A 442 -26.80 12.80 19.30
C SER A 442 -26.34 14.25 19.20
N HIS A 443 -25.03 14.48 19.14
CA HIS A 443 -24.43 15.80 18.97
C HIS A 443 -23.25 15.74 18.01
N GLU A 444 -22.97 16.86 17.34
CA GLU A 444 -21.77 17.07 16.53
C GLU A 444 -21.02 18.30 17.03
N LEU A 445 -19.71 18.16 17.20
CA LEU A 445 -18.81 19.23 17.60
C LEU A 445 -17.70 19.38 16.55
N PRO A 446 -17.78 20.39 15.68
CA PRO A 446 -16.66 20.73 14.81
C PRO A 446 -15.54 21.36 15.65
N TYR A 447 -14.29 21.05 15.31
CA TYR A 447 -13.12 21.65 15.94
C TYR A 447 -12.05 21.99 14.91
N LEU A 448 -11.35 23.10 15.11
CA LEU A 448 -10.29 23.52 14.20
C LEU A 448 -8.96 22.92 14.68
N ILE A 449 -8.29 22.13 13.85
CA ILE A 449 -6.94 21.66 14.12
C ILE A 449 -5.98 22.87 14.07
N PRO A 450 -5.25 23.19 15.15
CA PRO A 450 -4.27 24.26 15.14
C PRO A 450 -3.19 24.03 14.08
N GLU A 451 -2.77 25.07 13.37
CA GLU A 451 -1.77 24.96 12.29
C GLU A 451 -0.45 24.33 12.76
N LYS A 452 -0.04 24.61 14.00
CA LYS A 452 1.16 24.02 14.61
C LYS A 452 1.02 22.50 14.79
N GLU A 453 -0.14 22.04 15.26
CA GLU A 453 -0.41 20.60 15.44
C GLU A 453 -0.52 19.90 14.09
N ARG A 454 -1.19 20.51 13.12
CA ARG A 454 -1.22 19.99 11.76
C ARG A 454 0.18 19.90 11.13
N ARG A 455 1.04 20.87 11.39
CA ARG A 455 2.45 20.83 10.95
C ARG A 455 3.23 19.73 11.66
N LEU A 456 2.91 19.43 12.92
CA LEU A 456 3.47 18.30 13.67
C LEU A 456 2.96 16.97 13.12
N GLU A 457 1.65 16.80 12.92
CA GLU A 457 1.05 15.60 12.30
C GLU A 457 1.64 15.33 10.91
N LEU A 458 1.72 16.37 10.07
CA LEU A 458 2.36 16.28 8.75
C LEU A 458 3.87 16.02 8.86
N ALA A 459 4.53 16.50 9.91
CA ALA A 459 5.95 16.25 10.15
C ALA A 459 6.21 14.86 10.73
N GLU A 460 5.33 14.31 11.56
CA GLU A 460 5.35 12.96 12.13
C GLU A 460 5.05 11.92 11.05
N ALA A 461 4.04 12.17 10.21
CA ALA A 461 3.83 11.41 8.97
C ALA A 461 5.06 11.46 8.03
N ARG A 462 5.98 12.41 8.24
CA ARG A 462 7.23 12.58 7.50
C ARG A 462 8.49 12.17 8.28
N LYS A 463 8.45 11.90 9.59
CA LYS A 463 9.63 11.71 10.44
C LYS A 463 9.47 10.55 11.42
N CYS A 464 10.43 9.62 11.37
CA CYS A 464 10.82 8.82 12.52
C CYS A 464 11.61 9.71 13.50
N THR A 465 11.05 10.07 14.65
CA THR A 465 11.84 10.57 15.77
C THR A 465 12.51 9.39 16.49
N LEU A 466 13.84 9.44 16.60
CA LEU A 466 14.67 8.44 17.32
C LEU A 466 14.65 8.62 18.84
N GLU A 467 14.00 9.67 19.34
CA GLU A 467 13.81 9.87 20.77
C GLU A 467 12.55 9.11 21.20
N GLY A 468 12.72 8.16 22.12
CA GLY A 468 11.65 7.49 22.85
C GLY A 468 10.89 8.43 23.78
N ASP A 469 10.52 9.62 23.29
CA ASP A 469 9.59 10.49 23.99
C ASP A 469 8.18 10.00 23.68
N GLU A 470 7.67 9.11 24.54
CA GLU A 470 6.26 8.68 24.56
C GLU A 470 5.28 9.87 24.55
N ARG A 471 5.76 11.10 24.79
CA ARG A 471 5.00 12.35 24.66
C ARG A 471 4.62 12.71 23.22
N ALA A 472 5.32 12.19 22.20
CA ALA A 472 5.05 12.47 20.78
C ALA A 472 3.98 11.55 20.17
N THR A 473 3.83 10.32 20.67
CA THR A 473 2.85 9.33 20.16
C THR A 473 1.41 9.55 20.64
N PHE A 474 1.01 10.79 20.94
CA PHE A 474 -0.34 11.03 21.43
C PHE A 474 -1.32 11.20 20.28
N ARG A 475 -2.07 10.11 20.00
CA ARG A 475 -3.24 10.07 19.13
C ARG A 475 -4.17 11.25 19.43
N SER A 476 -4.44 12.04 18.40
CA SER A 476 -5.05 13.38 18.37
C SER A 476 -5.40 14.00 19.74
N ARG A 477 -4.68 15.07 20.08
CA ARG A 477 -4.79 15.79 21.35
C ARG A 477 -6.21 16.23 21.66
N TYR A 478 -6.97 16.66 20.66
CA TYR A 478 -8.28 17.27 20.87
C TYR A 478 -9.31 16.31 21.45
N GLU A 479 -9.47 15.11 20.89
CA GLU A 479 -10.44 14.09 21.33
C GLU A 479 -10.20 13.72 22.80
N VAL A 480 -8.92 13.51 23.17
CA VAL A 480 -8.56 13.14 24.53
C VAL A 480 -8.66 14.33 25.48
N GLU A 481 -8.27 15.54 25.04
CA GLU A 481 -8.43 16.76 25.85
C GLU A 481 -9.89 17.10 26.11
N PHE A 482 -10.75 16.97 25.09
CA PHE A 482 -12.20 17.15 25.21
C PHE A 482 -12.79 16.13 26.18
N ALA A 483 -12.46 14.85 26.04
CA ALA A 483 -12.90 13.81 26.96
C ALA A 483 -12.41 14.06 28.39
N ARG A 484 -11.15 14.48 28.56
CA ARG A 484 -10.57 14.81 29.86
C ARG A 484 -11.29 15.99 30.51
N GLU A 485 -11.51 17.08 29.77
CA GLU A 485 -12.21 18.26 30.26
C GLU A 485 -13.63 17.90 30.69
N LEU A 486 -14.37 17.16 29.85
CA LEU A 486 -15.70 16.68 30.16
C LEU A 486 -15.73 15.88 31.47
N ILE A 487 -14.81 14.92 31.63
CA ILE A 487 -14.68 14.12 32.86
C ILE A 487 -14.38 15.00 34.08
N THR A 488 -13.52 16.01 33.94
CA THR A 488 -13.18 16.90 35.07
C THR A 488 -14.31 17.87 35.45
N MET A 489 -15.22 18.16 34.53
CA MET A 489 -16.36 19.06 34.78
C MET A 489 -17.57 18.35 35.37
N THR A 490 -17.73 17.05 35.09
CA THR A 490 -18.88 16.29 35.54
C THR A 490 -18.69 15.73 36.95
N GLN A 491 -19.81 15.55 37.67
CA GLN A 491 -19.86 14.74 38.88
C GLN A 491 -20.69 13.46 38.70
N GLY A 492 -21.34 13.30 37.55
CA GLY A 492 -22.17 12.15 37.23
C GLY A 492 -21.34 11.01 36.63
N ALA A 493 -21.82 9.78 36.82
CA ALA A 493 -21.14 8.56 36.34
C ALA A 493 -21.91 7.88 35.19
N THR A 494 -23.12 8.34 34.88
CA THR A 494 -23.99 7.77 33.85
C THR A 494 -23.89 8.55 32.53
N THR A 495 -24.21 7.90 31.41
CA THR A 495 -24.23 8.55 30.08
C THR A 495 -25.17 9.76 30.03
N ALA A 496 -26.32 9.71 30.72
CA ALA A 496 -27.29 10.80 30.72
C ALA A 496 -26.75 12.06 31.42
N GLU A 497 -26.09 11.88 32.57
CA GLU A 497 -25.47 12.99 33.30
C GLU A 497 -24.30 13.59 32.50
N LEU A 498 -23.44 12.73 31.95
CA LEU A 498 -22.34 13.13 31.06
C LEU A 498 -22.83 13.92 29.85
N LEU A 499 -23.94 13.51 29.22
CA LEU A 499 -24.53 14.20 28.08
C LEU A 499 -25.02 15.62 28.45
N ILE A 500 -25.65 15.79 29.61
CA ILE A 500 -26.15 17.10 30.06
C ILE A 500 -24.98 18.09 30.23
N ASP A 501 -23.89 17.64 30.86
CA ASP A 501 -22.69 18.47 31.02
C ASP A 501 -21.99 18.72 29.68
N ALA A 502 -21.93 17.68 28.83
CA ALA A 502 -21.37 17.79 27.50
C ALA A 502 -22.12 18.80 26.63
N GLN A 503 -23.46 18.89 26.71
CA GLN A 503 -24.22 19.87 25.93
C GLN A 503 -23.79 21.31 26.22
N ARG A 504 -23.52 21.65 27.49
CA ARG A 504 -23.01 22.98 27.86
C ARG A 504 -21.61 23.23 27.29
N LEU A 505 -20.74 22.22 27.38
CA LEU A 505 -19.38 22.30 26.85
C LEU A 505 -19.40 22.42 25.31
N ILE A 506 -20.19 21.60 24.63
CA ILE A 506 -20.38 21.60 23.17
C ILE A 506 -20.90 22.96 22.72
N ALA A 507 -21.94 23.51 23.36
CA ALA A 507 -22.49 24.82 22.98
C ALA A 507 -21.44 25.94 23.10
N SER A 508 -20.67 25.95 24.19
CA SER A 508 -19.55 26.88 24.39
C SER A 508 -18.47 26.71 23.31
N ARG A 509 -18.12 25.46 23.00
CA ARG A 509 -17.11 25.12 21.99
C ARG A 509 -17.56 25.44 20.57
N ILE A 510 -18.82 25.24 20.22
CA ILE A 510 -19.39 25.65 18.91
C ILE A 510 -19.32 27.18 18.76
N ALA A 511 -19.68 27.93 19.80
CA ALA A 511 -19.59 29.40 19.77
C ALA A 511 -18.14 29.89 19.61
N ALA A 512 -17.19 29.24 20.29
CA ALA A 512 -15.77 29.52 20.13
C ALA A 512 -15.26 29.11 18.74
N HIS A 513 -15.68 27.94 18.24
CA HIS A 513 -15.28 27.40 16.94
C HIS A 513 -15.62 28.37 15.81
N ASP A 514 -16.81 28.97 15.82
CA ASP A 514 -17.21 29.93 14.79
C ASP A 514 -16.25 31.13 14.71
N LYS A 515 -15.88 31.66 15.88
CA LYS A 515 -14.90 32.76 16.00
C LYS A 515 -13.51 32.32 15.54
N ASP A 516 -13.08 31.12 15.90
CA ASP A 516 -11.79 30.56 15.51
C ASP A 516 -11.72 30.32 14.00
N LEU A 517 -12.81 29.81 13.41
CA LEU A 517 -12.94 29.58 11.97
C LEU A 517 -12.91 30.91 11.21
N GLN A 518 -13.66 31.93 11.68
CA GLN A 518 -13.59 33.29 11.13
C GLN A 518 -12.18 33.86 11.17
N ASN A 519 -11.46 33.68 12.29
CA ASN A 519 -10.08 34.14 12.44
C ASN A 519 -9.13 33.38 11.49
N ALA A 520 -9.31 32.07 11.35
CA ALA A 520 -8.49 31.23 10.47
C ALA A 520 -8.68 31.61 8.99
N PHE A 521 -9.93 31.82 8.55
CA PHE A 521 -10.23 32.30 7.20
C PHE A 521 -9.70 33.71 6.96
N ARG A 522 -9.81 34.61 7.94
CA ARG A 522 -9.26 35.97 7.85
C ARG A 522 -7.75 35.94 7.60
N ARG A 523 -7.00 35.03 8.23
CA ARG A 523 -5.54 34.87 8.00
C ARG A 523 -5.20 34.48 6.57
N ILE A 524 -6.08 33.78 5.87
CA ILE A 524 -5.90 33.43 4.44
C ILE A 524 -6.62 34.39 3.48
N GLY A 525 -7.14 35.51 4.00
CA GLY A 525 -7.77 36.58 3.22
C GLY A 525 -9.21 36.32 2.81
N ILE A 526 -9.94 35.45 3.53
CA ILE A 526 -11.35 35.15 3.25
C ILE A 526 -12.23 35.69 4.37
N ASN A 527 -13.29 36.40 4.00
CA ASN A 527 -14.29 36.86 4.95
C ASN A 527 -15.33 35.75 5.21
N TRP A 528 -15.33 35.15 6.40
CA TRP A 528 -16.21 34.02 6.77
C TRP A 528 -17.34 34.42 7.74
N THR A 529 -17.81 35.66 7.67
CA THR A 529 -18.96 36.13 8.47
C THR A 529 -20.25 35.39 8.10
N SER A 530 -21.06 35.05 9.11
CA SER A 530 -22.37 34.43 8.91
C SER A 530 -23.44 35.45 8.52
N ALA A 531 -24.54 34.98 7.92
CA ALA A 531 -25.67 35.82 7.51
C ALA A 531 -26.40 36.51 8.70
N ASN A 532 -26.27 35.96 9.92
CA ASN A 532 -26.92 36.45 11.15
C ASN A 532 -26.10 37.51 11.91
N ALA A 533 -25.04 38.07 11.31
CA ALA A 533 -24.25 39.11 11.95
C ALA A 533 -25.06 40.43 12.10
N PRO A 534 -24.90 41.20 13.21
CA PRO A 534 -25.74 42.37 13.52
C PRO A 534 -25.77 43.49 12.46
N GLN A 535 -24.87 43.48 11.48
CA GLN A 535 -24.73 44.53 10.47
C GLN A 535 -25.68 44.40 9.26
N ASP A 536 -26.30 43.23 9.02
CA ASP A 536 -27.04 42.96 7.78
C ASP A 536 -28.58 42.85 7.96
N ALA A 537 -29.12 43.13 9.16
CA ALA A 537 -30.55 43.04 9.48
C ALA A 537 -31.46 44.10 8.81
N ALA A 538 -30.98 44.85 7.81
CA ALA A 538 -31.65 46.05 7.29
C ALA A 538 -32.09 45.99 5.81
N ALA A 539 -32.03 44.84 5.13
CA ALA A 539 -32.42 44.75 3.71
C ALA A 539 -33.70 43.91 3.49
N THR A 540 -34.83 44.59 3.27
CA THR A 540 -36.17 44.01 3.07
C THR A 540 -36.52 43.68 1.61
N THR A 541 -35.54 43.57 0.71
CA THR A 541 -35.77 43.24 -0.70
C THR A 541 -35.66 41.74 -0.95
N THR A 542 -36.60 41.19 -1.74
CA THR A 542 -36.55 39.80 -2.22
C THR A 542 -35.17 39.54 -2.84
N PRO A 543 -34.37 38.60 -2.30
CA PRO A 543 -33.01 38.36 -2.78
C PRO A 543 -33.04 37.92 -4.25
N SER A 544 -32.28 38.61 -5.12
CA SER A 544 -32.00 38.11 -6.47
C SER A 544 -30.78 37.20 -6.40
N ALA A 545 -31.02 35.89 -6.52
CA ALA A 545 -29.99 34.86 -6.55
C ALA A 545 -29.41 34.73 -7.97
N ASP A 546 -28.50 35.62 -8.34
CA ASP A 546 -27.72 35.47 -9.59
C ASP A 546 -26.25 35.25 -9.24
N LEU A 547 -25.88 33.99 -9.02
CA LEU A 547 -24.50 33.55 -8.82
C LEU A 547 -24.03 32.80 -10.06
N GLN A 548 -22.91 33.22 -10.64
CA GLN A 548 -22.24 32.50 -11.72
C GLN A 548 -20.92 31.92 -11.21
N ALA A 549 -20.72 30.62 -11.42
CA ALA A 549 -19.46 29.95 -11.15
C ALA A 549 -18.73 29.58 -12.45
N GLU A 550 -17.40 29.59 -12.40
CA GLU A 550 -16.51 29.14 -13.46
C GLU A 550 -15.41 28.27 -12.85
N ILE A 551 -14.97 27.24 -13.58
CA ILE A 551 -13.95 26.30 -13.15
C ILE A 551 -12.86 26.16 -14.22
N ALA A 552 -11.60 26.12 -13.80
CA ALA A 552 -10.45 26.03 -14.68
C ALA A 552 -9.30 25.24 -14.03
N VAL A 553 -8.51 24.56 -14.86
CA VAL A 553 -7.21 23.99 -14.46
C VAL A 553 -6.13 25.04 -14.70
N VAL A 554 -5.23 25.22 -13.73
CA VAL A 554 -4.12 26.17 -13.79
C VAL A 554 -2.80 25.43 -13.62
N GLY A 555 -1.86 25.66 -14.53
CA GLY A 555 -0.61 24.92 -14.63
C GLY A 555 -0.68 23.78 -15.64
N GLN A 556 0.44 23.10 -15.84
CA GLN A 556 0.48 21.90 -16.68
C GLN A 556 -0.05 20.73 -15.86
N SER A 557 -1.10 20.08 -16.34
CA SER A 557 -1.66 18.88 -15.74
C SER A 557 -0.88 17.63 -16.18
N ASP A 558 0.44 17.68 -16.01
CA ASP A 558 1.34 16.57 -16.32
C ASP A 558 1.58 15.71 -15.06
N ALA A 559 1.70 14.41 -15.23
CA ALA A 559 2.20 13.54 -14.16
C ALA A 559 3.55 14.08 -13.65
N ARG A 560 3.73 14.16 -12.33
CA ARG A 560 4.93 14.68 -11.62
C ARG A 560 4.96 16.21 -11.38
N GLN A 561 3.95 16.98 -11.77
CA GLN A 561 3.77 18.39 -11.34
C GLN A 561 2.43 18.61 -10.66
N ASP A 562 2.43 19.47 -9.63
CA ASP A 562 1.18 19.93 -9.02
C ASP A 562 0.49 20.91 -9.97
N PHE A 563 -0.80 20.72 -10.21
CA PHE A 563 -1.65 21.73 -10.85
C PHE A 563 -2.69 22.23 -9.86
N ARG A 564 -3.41 23.30 -10.21
CA ARG A 564 -4.45 23.87 -9.35
C ARG A 564 -5.81 23.80 -10.01
N LEU A 565 -6.81 23.37 -9.25
CA LEU A 565 -8.21 23.51 -9.62
C LEU A 565 -8.69 24.89 -9.14
N ARG A 566 -8.88 25.80 -10.09
CA ARG A 566 -9.39 27.15 -9.83
C ARG A 566 -10.90 27.16 -10.01
N VAL A 567 -11.60 27.68 -9.01
CA VAL A 567 -13.02 27.99 -9.11
C VAL A 567 -13.22 29.46 -8.78
N THR A 568 -14.00 30.15 -9.59
CA THR A 568 -14.36 31.56 -9.40
C THR A 568 -15.88 31.65 -9.31
N VAL A 569 -16.40 32.33 -8.28
CA VAL A 569 -17.83 32.62 -8.17
C VAL A 569 -18.04 34.13 -8.16
N THR A 570 -18.98 34.61 -8.98
CA THR A 570 -19.35 36.02 -9.12
C THR A 570 -20.79 36.21 -8.68
N ASN A 571 -21.04 37.20 -7.84
CA ASN A 571 -22.38 37.61 -7.43
C ASN A 571 -22.88 38.74 -8.31
N ARG A 572 -23.81 38.42 -9.22
CA ARG A 572 -24.52 39.37 -10.09
C ARG A 572 -25.88 39.79 -9.52
N GLY A 573 -26.27 39.18 -8.39
CA GLY A 573 -27.45 39.54 -7.63
C GLY A 573 -27.31 40.89 -6.93
N THR A 574 -28.35 41.22 -6.17
CA THR A 574 -28.47 42.51 -5.45
C THR A 574 -28.15 42.41 -3.96
N THR A 575 -27.97 41.20 -3.44
CA THR A 575 -27.75 40.89 -2.02
C THR A 575 -26.44 40.13 -1.82
N ALA A 576 -25.76 40.36 -0.69
CA ALA A 576 -24.56 39.60 -0.34
C ALA A 576 -24.92 38.14 0.00
N VAL A 577 -24.01 37.21 -0.31
CA VAL A 577 -24.11 35.78 0.06
C VAL A 577 -23.03 35.46 1.07
N HIS A 578 -23.36 34.70 2.11
CA HIS A 578 -22.45 34.41 3.22
C HIS A 578 -22.02 32.94 3.26
N ARG A 579 -20.77 32.74 3.70
CA ARG A 579 -20.13 31.42 3.83
C ARG A 579 -20.31 30.51 2.62
N LEU A 580 -20.28 31.10 1.42
CA LEU A 580 -20.34 30.31 0.20
C LEU A 580 -19.14 29.36 0.18
N ARG A 581 -19.42 28.08 -0.01
CA ARG A 581 -18.44 27.02 -0.11
C ARG A 581 -18.80 26.07 -1.24
N GLY A 582 -17.81 25.33 -1.70
CA GLY A 582 -17.96 24.31 -2.73
C GLY A 582 -17.30 23.01 -2.32
N LYS A 583 -17.78 21.90 -2.89
CA LYS A 583 -17.19 20.58 -2.70
C LYS A 583 -17.13 19.85 -4.03
N THR A 584 -15.99 19.24 -4.35
CA THR A 584 -15.84 18.50 -5.60
C THR A 584 -16.43 17.10 -5.50
N LYS A 585 -16.94 16.60 -6.63
CA LYS A 585 -17.38 15.22 -6.84
C LYS A 585 -16.71 14.67 -8.10
N SER A 586 -16.07 13.51 -7.97
CA SER A 586 -15.41 12.80 -9.07
C SER A 586 -15.34 11.29 -8.77
N ASP A 587 -15.25 10.48 -9.82
CA ASP A 587 -14.94 9.05 -9.65
C ASP A 587 -13.47 8.81 -9.27
N ASN A 588 -12.61 9.85 -9.39
CA ASN A 588 -11.24 9.82 -8.92
C ASN A 588 -11.19 10.34 -7.47
N PRO A 589 -10.84 9.50 -6.48
CA PRO A 589 -10.80 9.91 -5.06
C PRO A 589 -9.82 11.07 -4.78
N LEU A 590 -8.80 11.28 -5.62
CA LEU A 590 -7.89 12.42 -5.48
C LEU A 590 -8.52 13.76 -5.86
N LEU A 591 -9.62 13.73 -6.61
CA LEU A 591 -10.32 14.90 -7.14
C LEU A 591 -11.73 15.05 -6.54
N SER A 592 -12.21 14.08 -5.78
CA SER A 592 -13.48 14.13 -5.07
C SER A 592 -13.28 14.61 -3.62
N GLU A 593 -14.33 15.14 -3.01
CA GLU A 593 -14.34 15.57 -1.61
C GLU A 593 -13.34 16.70 -1.28
N ILE A 594 -12.94 17.50 -2.28
CA ILE A 594 -12.10 18.68 -2.09
C ILE A 594 -12.99 19.85 -1.70
N ASP A 595 -12.79 20.36 -0.48
CA ASP A 595 -13.46 21.56 -0.01
C ASP A 595 -12.88 22.83 -0.67
N LEU A 596 -13.76 23.77 -0.99
CA LEU A 596 -13.48 25.08 -1.58
C LEU A 596 -14.18 26.15 -0.73
N ALA A 597 -13.49 27.24 -0.41
CA ALA A 597 -14.05 28.30 0.42
C ALA A 597 -14.07 29.64 -0.32
N PHE A 598 -15.24 30.29 -0.37
CA PHE A 598 -15.41 31.62 -0.94
C PHE A 598 -15.82 32.64 0.14
N GLY A 599 -16.58 32.23 1.15
CA GLY A 599 -16.98 33.11 2.24
C GLY A 599 -18.03 34.12 1.78
N ARG A 600 -17.92 35.37 2.21
CA ARG A 600 -18.86 36.45 1.86
C ARG A 600 -18.56 37.03 0.49
N ILE A 601 -19.57 37.05 -0.40
CA ILE A 601 -19.49 37.68 -1.73
C ILE A 601 -20.53 38.80 -1.83
N ALA A 602 -20.06 40.06 -1.87
CA ALA A 602 -20.91 41.22 -2.04
C ALA A 602 -21.51 41.31 -3.46
N PRO A 603 -22.62 42.06 -3.67
CA PRO A 603 -23.14 42.34 -5.00
C PRO A 603 -22.07 42.93 -5.93
N GLY A 604 -21.96 42.40 -7.14
CA GLY A 604 -20.96 42.77 -8.15
C GLY A 604 -19.55 42.26 -7.89
N ALA A 605 -19.29 41.57 -6.78
CA ALA A 605 -17.96 41.05 -6.45
C ALA A 605 -17.77 39.60 -6.94
N SER A 606 -16.50 39.22 -7.13
CA SER A 606 -16.08 37.85 -7.44
C SER A 606 -15.10 37.35 -6.39
N GLN A 607 -15.20 36.08 -6.04
CA GLN A 607 -14.25 35.40 -5.18
C GLN A 607 -13.70 34.16 -5.88
N LYS A 608 -12.43 33.86 -5.62
CA LYS A 608 -11.71 32.76 -6.25
C LYS A 608 -11.06 31.87 -5.20
N TRP A 609 -11.13 30.56 -5.42
CA TRP A 609 -10.35 29.56 -4.69
C TRP A 609 -9.50 28.73 -5.66
N GLU A 610 -8.28 28.39 -5.25
CA GLU A 610 -7.40 27.48 -5.98
C GLU A 610 -7.00 26.33 -5.07
N ALA A 611 -7.49 25.11 -5.35
CA ALA A 611 -7.10 23.92 -4.63
C ALA A 611 -5.89 23.25 -5.31
N PRO A 612 -4.80 22.96 -4.60
CA PRO A 612 -3.67 22.23 -5.17
C PRO A 612 -4.02 20.76 -5.35
N ILE A 613 -3.75 20.24 -6.55
CA ILE A 613 -3.89 18.83 -6.89
C ILE A 613 -2.50 18.26 -7.14
N THR A 614 -2.12 17.28 -6.32
CA THR A 614 -0.86 16.54 -6.46
C THR A 614 -1.15 15.22 -7.14
N VAL A 615 -0.63 15.05 -8.36
CA VAL A 615 -0.78 13.83 -9.16
C VAL A 615 0.38 12.87 -8.89
N PHE A 616 0.07 11.58 -8.81
CA PHE A 616 1.11 10.58 -8.64
C PHE A 616 2.08 10.55 -9.85
N PRO A 617 3.39 10.41 -9.63
CA PRO A 617 4.43 10.45 -10.68
C PRO A 617 4.29 9.47 -11.85
N LEU A 618 3.63 8.34 -11.64
CA LEU A 618 3.42 7.28 -12.66
C LEU A 618 1.99 7.25 -13.17
N THR A 619 1.24 8.34 -12.99
CA THR A 619 -0.14 8.40 -13.49
C THR A 619 -0.12 8.35 -15.01
N SER A 620 -0.70 7.30 -15.59
CA SER A 620 -0.93 7.19 -17.03
C SER A 620 -1.85 8.32 -17.51
N THR A 621 -1.80 8.65 -18.79
CA THR A 621 -2.69 9.68 -19.37
C THR A 621 -4.15 9.31 -19.08
N ARG A 622 -4.94 10.28 -18.60
CA ARG A 622 -6.34 10.05 -18.18
C ARG A 622 -7.18 11.33 -18.21
N VAL A 623 -8.50 11.17 -18.19
CA VAL A 623 -9.48 12.25 -18.08
C VAL A 623 -10.43 11.96 -16.94
N ASP A 624 -10.50 12.89 -15.99
CA ASP A 624 -11.35 12.79 -14.80
C ASP A 624 -12.32 13.98 -14.76
N PRO A 625 -13.63 13.77 -14.92
CA PRO A 625 -14.61 14.82 -14.71
C PRO A 625 -14.69 15.16 -13.24
N VAL A 626 -14.75 16.45 -12.97
CA VAL A 626 -14.89 17.01 -11.64
C VAL A 626 -16.05 17.97 -11.66
N THR A 627 -17.04 17.72 -10.81
CA THR A 627 -18.18 18.62 -10.62
C THR A 627 -18.07 19.29 -9.26
N VAL A 628 -18.26 20.60 -9.21
CA VAL A 628 -18.30 21.35 -7.95
C VAL A 628 -19.75 21.64 -7.60
N HIS A 629 -20.16 21.17 -6.42
CA HIS A 629 -21.44 21.51 -5.81
C HIS A 629 -21.23 22.61 -4.78
N PHE A 630 -22.17 23.55 -4.69
CA PHE A 630 -22.03 24.73 -3.83
C PHE A 630 -23.15 24.82 -2.82
N GLU A 631 -22.88 25.47 -1.69
CA GLU A 631 -23.84 25.78 -0.64
C GLU A 631 -23.43 27.06 0.12
N SER A 632 -24.40 27.71 0.77
CA SER A 632 -24.24 28.95 1.55
C SER A 632 -25.20 28.94 2.76
N ASP A 633 -25.00 29.86 3.70
CA ASP A 633 -25.85 29.97 4.90
C ASP A 633 -27.33 30.25 4.54
N GLU A 634 -27.57 31.02 3.48
CA GLU A 634 -28.90 31.40 3.03
C GLU A 634 -29.56 30.37 2.09
N GLY A 635 -28.85 29.29 1.74
CA GLY A 635 -29.31 28.33 0.73
C GLY A 635 -29.25 28.86 -0.71
N ILE A 636 -28.58 29.99 -0.93
CA ILE A 636 -28.38 30.63 -2.24
C ILE A 636 -27.03 30.18 -2.81
N ALA A 637 -27.02 29.35 -3.85
CA ALA A 637 -25.81 28.81 -4.46
C ALA A 637 -25.89 28.81 -5.99
N PRO A 638 -24.76 28.95 -6.71
CA PRO A 638 -24.75 28.80 -8.17
C PRO A 638 -25.06 27.36 -8.58
N ALA A 639 -25.46 27.17 -9.83
CA ALA A 639 -25.57 25.83 -10.41
C ALA A 639 -24.21 25.10 -10.35
N PRO A 640 -24.19 23.76 -10.21
CA PRO A 640 -22.96 23.00 -10.25
C PRO A 640 -22.18 23.24 -11.55
N VAL A 641 -20.86 23.34 -11.45
CA VAL A 641 -19.97 23.51 -12.61
C VAL A 641 -19.07 22.30 -12.74
N SER A 642 -18.80 21.88 -13.99
CA SER A 642 -18.01 20.69 -14.28
C SER A 642 -16.84 21.01 -15.20
N ILE A 643 -15.73 20.29 -15.01
CA ILE A 643 -14.57 20.32 -15.90
C ILE A 643 -14.00 18.92 -16.06
N ASP A 644 -13.49 18.62 -17.26
CA ASP A 644 -12.67 17.44 -17.49
C ASP A 644 -11.22 17.76 -17.17
N VAL A 645 -10.73 17.25 -16.04
CA VAL A 645 -9.32 17.34 -15.65
C VAL A 645 -8.54 16.31 -16.46
N ARG A 646 -7.68 16.78 -17.35
CA ARG A 646 -6.85 15.91 -18.21
C ARG A 646 -5.46 15.80 -17.63
N VAL A 647 -5.08 14.62 -17.16
CA VAL A 647 -3.72 14.36 -16.71
C VAL A 647 -2.94 13.72 -17.86
N GLN A 648 -1.81 14.31 -18.24
CA GLN A 648 -0.94 13.78 -19.28
C GLN A 648 0.24 13.02 -18.66
N GLU A 649 0.46 11.78 -19.12
CA GLU A 649 1.67 11.03 -18.77
C GLU A 649 2.89 11.70 -19.40
N ARG A 650 3.96 11.86 -18.61
CA ARG A 650 5.26 12.23 -19.18
C ARG A 650 5.94 10.98 -19.72
N THR A 651 6.65 11.12 -20.84
CA THR A 651 7.43 10.03 -21.43
C THR A 651 8.32 9.37 -20.38
N PRO A 652 8.12 8.09 -20.05
CA PRO A 652 8.88 7.43 -18.99
C PRO A 652 10.30 7.09 -19.43
N PRO A 653 11.27 6.96 -18.49
CA PRO A 653 12.55 6.34 -18.80
C PRO A 653 12.36 4.85 -19.09
N VAL A 654 13.26 4.28 -19.88
CA VAL A 654 13.35 2.83 -20.11
C VAL A 654 14.78 2.45 -19.78
N LEU A 655 14.98 1.61 -18.78
CA LEU A 655 16.32 1.28 -18.32
C LEU A 655 16.77 -0.06 -18.89
N SER A 656 18.00 -0.11 -19.38
CA SER A 656 18.75 -1.33 -19.63
C SER A 656 19.96 -1.38 -18.72
N TYR A 657 20.47 -2.59 -18.48
CA TYR A 657 21.59 -2.79 -17.59
C TYR A 657 22.54 -3.88 -18.08
N ALA A 658 23.82 -3.75 -17.75
CA ALA A 658 24.80 -4.83 -17.90
C ALA A 658 25.54 -4.98 -16.58
N TRP A 659 25.97 -6.20 -16.27
CA TRP A 659 26.77 -6.46 -15.09
C TRP A 659 27.91 -7.44 -15.38
N TYR A 660 29.03 -7.26 -14.65
CA TYR A 660 30.27 -8.02 -14.77
C TYR A 660 30.79 -8.36 -13.38
N LEU A 661 31.27 -9.58 -13.19
CA LEU A 661 32.04 -9.92 -11.99
C LEU A 661 33.54 -9.72 -12.24
N GLU A 662 34.16 -8.97 -11.35
CA GLU A 662 35.60 -8.94 -11.16
C GLU A 662 35.91 -9.86 -9.96
N ASP A 663 36.62 -10.93 -10.25
CA ASP A 663 37.12 -11.89 -9.27
C ASP A 663 38.38 -11.32 -8.58
N LEU A 664 38.25 -10.99 -7.29
CA LEU A 664 39.33 -10.46 -6.45
C LEU A 664 40.05 -11.57 -5.65
N GLY A 665 39.68 -12.84 -5.85
CA GLY A 665 40.30 -14.02 -5.28
C GLY A 665 41.41 -14.57 -6.17
N ASN A 666 41.26 -15.84 -6.58
CA ASN A 666 42.25 -16.52 -7.43
C ASN A 666 42.26 -15.98 -8.88
N GLY A 667 41.22 -15.23 -9.28
CA GLY A 667 41.09 -14.56 -10.56
C GLY A 667 40.84 -15.51 -11.74
N ASN A 668 40.30 -16.70 -11.49
CA ASN A 668 39.86 -17.65 -12.51
C ASN A 668 38.49 -17.27 -13.13
N GLY A 669 37.79 -16.29 -12.53
CA GLY A 669 36.50 -15.77 -13.01
C GLY A 669 35.29 -16.59 -12.61
N HIS A 670 35.47 -17.69 -11.88
CA HIS A 670 34.39 -18.44 -11.26
C HIS A 670 34.05 -17.84 -9.91
N LEU A 671 32.75 -17.74 -9.61
CA LEU A 671 32.30 -17.32 -8.29
C LEU A 671 32.47 -18.46 -7.29
N GLU A 672 33.44 -18.39 -6.38
CA GLU A 672 33.79 -19.49 -5.47
C GLU A 672 33.57 -19.12 -3.98
N PRO A 673 33.32 -20.10 -3.10
CA PRO A 673 33.23 -19.87 -1.67
C PRO A 673 34.47 -19.19 -1.07
N ALA A 674 34.25 -18.34 -0.07
CA ALA A 674 35.26 -17.55 0.63
C ALA A 674 35.93 -16.42 -0.18
N GLU A 675 35.69 -16.31 -1.48
CA GLU A 675 36.23 -15.23 -2.33
C GLU A 675 35.36 -13.98 -2.33
N THR A 676 36.00 -12.83 -2.58
CA THR A 676 35.35 -11.53 -2.69
C THR A 676 35.25 -11.13 -4.16
N PHE A 677 34.11 -10.58 -4.54
CA PHE A 677 33.84 -10.17 -5.91
C PHE A 677 33.39 -8.73 -5.94
N ARG A 678 33.77 -8.04 -7.02
CA ARG A 678 33.22 -6.73 -7.35
C ARG A 678 32.33 -6.86 -8.56
N MET A 679 31.04 -6.59 -8.38
CA MET A 679 30.09 -6.53 -9.47
C MET A 679 30.04 -5.12 -10.05
N HIS A 680 30.57 -4.97 -11.27
CA HIS A 680 30.44 -3.74 -12.04
C HIS A 680 29.09 -3.72 -12.71
N VAL A 681 28.34 -2.64 -12.58
CA VAL A 681 27.05 -2.47 -13.24
C VAL A 681 27.06 -1.22 -14.10
N ILE A 682 26.47 -1.34 -15.28
CA ILE A 682 26.19 -0.24 -16.20
C ILE A 682 24.67 -0.14 -16.27
N VAL A 683 24.11 1.03 -16.00
CA VAL A 683 22.69 1.32 -16.22
C VAL A 683 22.60 2.36 -17.32
N ARG A 684 21.80 2.12 -18.36
CA ARG A 684 21.57 3.05 -19.47
C ARG A 684 20.10 3.38 -19.58
N ASN A 685 19.80 4.65 -19.83
CA ASN A 685 18.45 5.07 -20.16
C ASN A 685 18.26 5.01 -21.68
N ASP A 686 17.55 3.99 -22.14
CA ASP A 686 17.14 3.78 -23.53
C ASP A 686 15.81 4.45 -23.88
N GLY A 687 15.12 4.98 -22.87
CA GLY A 687 13.87 5.71 -23.04
C GLY A 687 14.10 7.15 -23.50
N ALA A 688 13.02 7.77 -24.02
CA ALA A 688 13.03 9.16 -24.44
C ALA A 688 12.85 10.16 -23.26
N GLY A 689 12.41 9.69 -22.09
CA GLY A 689 12.31 10.49 -20.86
C GLY A 689 13.51 10.31 -19.93
N PRO A 690 13.95 11.34 -19.18
CA PRO A 690 14.99 11.20 -18.16
C PRO A 690 14.48 10.49 -16.89
N THR A 691 15.37 9.95 -16.07
CA THR A 691 15.07 9.64 -14.67
C THR A 691 15.13 10.90 -13.79
N PHE A 692 14.61 10.85 -12.58
CA PHE A 692 14.88 11.79 -11.48
C PHE A 692 16.11 11.32 -10.70
N ALA A 693 16.27 11.80 -9.46
CA ALA A 693 17.28 11.30 -8.53
C ALA A 693 17.09 9.79 -8.33
N SER A 694 17.95 9.01 -8.98
CA SER A 694 17.91 7.56 -8.94
C SER A 694 19.15 7.00 -8.24
N ALA A 695 19.00 5.80 -7.72
CA ALA A 695 20.11 5.00 -7.20
C ALA A 695 19.87 3.52 -7.49
N ALA A 696 20.96 2.77 -7.62
CA ALA A 696 20.91 1.33 -7.73
C ALA A 696 21.28 0.67 -6.40
N ASN A 697 20.55 -0.38 -6.05
CA ASN A 697 20.73 -1.14 -4.83
C ASN A 697 20.91 -2.62 -5.16
N LEU A 698 21.80 -3.28 -4.43
CA LEU A 698 22.01 -4.71 -4.44
C LEU A 698 21.71 -5.27 -3.05
N SER A 699 20.90 -6.32 -3.00
CA SER A 699 20.68 -7.12 -1.80
C SER A 699 20.87 -8.59 -2.15
N ALA A 700 21.19 -9.43 -1.17
CA ALA A 700 21.43 -10.84 -1.39
C ALA A 700 20.64 -11.73 -0.43
N ASN A 701 20.38 -12.96 -0.86
CA ASN A 701 19.91 -14.02 0.02
C ASN A 701 21.02 -14.50 0.96
N ALA A 702 20.66 -15.39 1.88
CA ALA A 702 21.61 -15.98 2.82
C ALA A 702 22.83 -16.57 2.10
N GLY A 703 24.01 -16.47 2.71
CA GLY A 703 25.27 -16.99 2.17
C GLY A 703 26.06 -16.07 1.25
N ILE A 704 25.55 -14.86 0.97
CA ILE A 704 26.30 -13.79 0.30
C ILE A 704 26.30 -12.53 1.16
N ASP A 705 27.48 -12.08 1.54
CA ASP A 705 27.68 -10.85 2.29
C ASP A 705 27.89 -9.68 1.35
N VAL A 706 26.86 -8.85 1.16
CA VAL A 706 26.99 -7.57 0.47
C VAL A 706 27.67 -6.57 1.41
N GLU A 707 28.82 -6.04 1.00
CA GLU A 707 29.58 -5.02 1.74
C GLU A 707 29.17 -3.61 1.30
N HIS A 708 29.14 -3.38 -0.02
CA HIS A 708 28.69 -2.14 -0.63
C HIS A 708 27.54 -2.46 -1.58
N GLY A 709 26.31 -2.22 -1.11
CA GLY A 709 25.09 -2.51 -1.85
C GLY A 709 24.45 -1.30 -2.50
N HIS A 710 25.07 -0.13 -2.50
CA HIS A 710 24.44 1.12 -2.97
C HIS A 710 25.32 1.88 -3.96
N PHE A 711 24.69 2.43 -4.99
CA PHE A 711 25.32 3.24 -6.02
C PHE A 711 24.40 4.38 -6.47
N ASP A 712 24.83 5.62 -6.28
CA ASP A 712 24.09 6.81 -6.74
C ASP A 712 24.17 6.99 -8.26
N ILE A 713 23.01 7.09 -8.92
CA ILE A 713 22.90 7.38 -10.35
C ILE A 713 22.61 8.87 -10.58
N GLY A 714 21.80 9.49 -9.71
CA GLY A 714 21.25 10.82 -9.94
C GLY A 714 20.27 10.82 -11.12
N VAL A 715 20.18 11.94 -11.84
CA VAL A 715 19.34 12.12 -13.03
C VAL A 715 20.06 11.54 -14.26
N LEU A 716 19.46 10.52 -14.88
CA LEU A 716 19.99 9.86 -16.08
C LEU A 716 19.19 10.29 -17.32
N ALA A 717 19.79 11.15 -18.14
CA ALA A 717 19.18 11.64 -19.38
C ALA A 717 19.07 10.54 -20.47
N PRO A 718 18.16 10.70 -21.46
CA PRO A 718 18.04 9.78 -22.59
C PRO A 718 19.38 9.49 -23.29
N GLY A 719 19.64 8.22 -23.56
CA GLY A 719 20.86 7.73 -24.20
C GLY A 719 22.13 7.81 -23.33
N LYS A 720 22.04 8.24 -22.07
CA LYS A 720 23.18 8.29 -21.15
C LYS A 720 23.25 7.04 -20.29
N SER A 721 24.47 6.73 -19.83
CA SER A 721 24.75 5.61 -18.93
C SER A 721 25.43 6.06 -17.65
N ALA A 722 25.09 5.41 -16.55
CA ALA A 722 25.79 5.48 -15.27
C ALA A 722 26.51 4.14 -15.02
N GLN A 723 27.63 4.18 -14.32
CA GLN A 723 28.43 3.00 -13.99
C GLN A 723 28.77 3.00 -12.51
N GLY A 724 28.52 1.88 -11.85
CA GLY A 724 28.75 1.69 -10.42
C GLY A 724 29.30 0.32 -10.11
N THR A 725 29.70 0.12 -8.86
CA THR A 725 30.22 -1.16 -8.40
C THR A 725 29.59 -1.54 -7.07
N PHE A 726 29.24 -2.82 -6.95
CA PHE A 726 28.90 -3.45 -5.69
C PHE A 726 30.02 -4.40 -5.29
N SER A 727 30.27 -4.58 -4.00
CA SER A 727 31.18 -5.63 -3.52
C SER A 727 30.44 -6.60 -2.62
N PHE A 728 30.71 -7.88 -2.82
CA PHE A 728 30.15 -8.93 -1.99
C PHE A 728 31.09 -10.12 -1.86
N ARG A 729 30.88 -10.92 -0.82
CA ARG A 729 31.65 -12.13 -0.52
C ARG A 729 30.74 -13.33 -0.41
N VAL A 730 31.16 -14.47 -0.96
CA VAL A 730 30.43 -15.75 -0.78
C VAL A 730 30.90 -16.40 0.53
N HIS A 731 29.97 -16.88 1.34
CA HIS A 731 30.29 -17.59 2.57
C HIS A 731 31.13 -18.85 2.29
N PRO A 732 32.15 -19.15 3.11
CA PRO A 732 33.00 -20.33 2.91
C PRO A 732 32.24 -21.67 2.90
N GLU A 733 31.14 -21.76 3.65
CA GLU A 733 30.35 -22.98 3.81
C GLU A 733 29.10 -23.02 2.91
N PHE A 734 29.03 -22.16 1.88
CA PHE A 734 27.84 -22.08 1.04
C PHE A 734 27.58 -23.40 0.27
N PRO A 735 26.46 -24.09 0.50
CA PRO A 735 26.29 -25.48 0.06
C PRO A 735 25.66 -25.62 -1.34
N HIS A 736 25.23 -24.53 -1.96
CA HIS A 736 24.46 -24.56 -3.21
C HIS A 736 25.29 -24.10 -4.42
N ALA A 737 25.00 -24.68 -5.59
CA ALA A 737 25.67 -24.36 -6.85
C ALA A 737 25.23 -23.01 -7.47
N GLN A 738 24.28 -22.33 -6.85
CA GLN A 738 23.80 -21.02 -7.27
C GLN A 738 23.21 -20.26 -6.09
N ASN A 739 23.23 -18.94 -6.18
CA ASN A 739 22.51 -18.06 -5.28
C ASN A 739 21.92 -16.89 -6.07
N ASN A 740 20.94 -16.19 -5.50
CA ASN A 740 20.30 -15.06 -6.16
C ASN A 740 20.64 -13.76 -5.43
N VAL A 741 20.86 -12.71 -6.20
CA VAL A 741 20.95 -11.33 -5.71
C VAL A 741 19.87 -10.49 -6.38
N ARG A 742 19.23 -9.63 -5.60
CA ARG A 742 18.21 -8.70 -6.11
C ARG A 742 18.87 -7.36 -6.41
N PHE A 743 18.82 -6.96 -7.67
CA PHE A 743 19.32 -5.71 -8.20
C PHE A 743 18.15 -4.79 -8.55
N VAL A 744 18.09 -3.63 -7.90
CA VAL A 744 16.99 -2.67 -8.06
C VAL A 744 17.53 -1.30 -8.42
N VAL A 745 16.98 -0.67 -9.46
CA VAL A 745 17.17 0.77 -9.69
C VAL A 745 15.90 1.48 -9.24
N GLU A 746 16.05 2.35 -8.25
CA GLU A 746 14.95 3.12 -7.66
C GLU A 746 15.08 4.59 -8.01
N GLU A 747 13.95 5.25 -8.23
CA GLU A 747 13.82 6.69 -8.41
C GLU A 747 13.13 7.29 -7.18
N TRP A 748 13.69 8.40 -6.69
CA TRP A 748 13.20 9.10 -5.51
C TRP A 748 12.30 10.23 -5.97
N VAL A 749 11.01 10.11 -5.67
CA VAL A 749 10.06 11.15 -6.05
C VAL A 749 9.52 11.87 -4.81
N PRO A 750 9.68 13.20 -4.72
CA PRO A 750 9.10 13.98 -3.64
C PRO A 750 7.57 14.05 -3.84
N PHE A 751 6.80 13.22 -3.12
CA PHE A 751 5.34 13.18 -3.22
C PHE A 751 4.66 13.20 -1.84
N LYS A 752 4.56 14.35 -1.16
CA LYS A 752 4.05 14.55 0.24
C LYS A 752 4.76 13.71 1.34
N THR A 753 5.16 12.47 1.03
CA THR A 753 6.15 11.53 1.54
C THR A 753 7.19 11.22 0.44
N LEU A 754 8.41 10.79 0.80
CA LEU A 754 9.34 10.22 -0.19
C LEU A 754 8.82 8.86 -0.62
N LEU A 755 8.58 8.70 -1.93
CA LEU A 755 8.17 7.43 -2.50
C LEU A 755 9.30 6.93 -3.41
N ASN A 756 9.74 5.69 -3.16
CA ASN A 756 10.72 5.01 -3.99
C ASN A 756 9.98 4.23 -5.06
N ILE A 757 10.30 4.51 -6.32
CA ILE A 757 9.73 3.83 -7.47
C ILE A 757 10.82 2.95 -8.06
N ALA A 758 10.61 1.64 -8.06
CA ALA A 758 11.48 0.73 -8.80
C ALA A 758 11.28 0.96 -10.30
N LEU A 759 12.32 1.46 -10.99
CA LEU A 759 12.39 1.57 -12.45
C LEU A 759 12.92 0.28 -13.09
N LEU A 760 13.64 -0.51 -12.30
CA LEU A 760 14.18 -1.82 -12.65
C LEU A 760 14.25 -2.65 -11.36
N ASP A 761 13.77 -3.88 -11.37
CA ASP A 761 13.84 -4.80 -10.23
C ASP A 761 14.07 -6.21 -10.77
N GLN A 762 15.26 -6.75 -10.52
CA GLN A 762 15.75 -7.95 -11.20
C GLN A 762 16.38 -8.90 -10.19
N GLU A 763 16.03 -10.17 -10.29
CA GLU A 763 16.69 -11.24 -9.55
C GLU A 763 17.77 -11.88 -10.41
N LEU A 764 19.03 -11.56 -10.12
CA LEU A 764 20.20 -12.05 -10.84
C LEU A 764 20.64 -13.39 -10.24
N VAL A 765 20.72 -14.43 -11.07
CA VAL A 765 21.23 -15.74 -10.67
C VAL A 765 22.74 -15.74 -10.79
N LEU A 766 23.41 -16.01 -9.68
CA LEU A 766 24.86 -16.12 -9.58
C LEU A 766 25.25 -17.60 -9.47
N PRO A 767 25.92 -18.19 -10.49
CA PRO A 767 26.39 -19.56 -10.42
C PRO A 767 27.61 -19.65 -9.51
N ILE A 768 27.52 -20.44 -8.44
CA ILE A 768 28.61 -20.67 -7.48
C ILE A 768 29.30 -21.99 -7.83
N SER A 769 30.59 -21.90 -8.13
CA SER A 769 31.42 -23.05 -8.51
C SER A 769 32.12 -23.65 -7.30
N ALA A 770 32.39 -24.96 -7.37
CA ALA A 770 33.40 -25.56 -6.50
C ALA A 770 34.78 -24.94 -6.79
N LEU A 771 35.67 -24.99 -5.80
CA LEU A 771 37.03 -24.45 -5.92
C LEU A 771 37.75 -24.98 -7.17
N LYS A 772 38.26 -24.09 -8.02
CA LYS A 772 39.04 -24.44 -9.22
C LYS A 772 40.47 -23.87 -9.14
N PRO A 773 41.41 -24.43 -9.94
CA PRO A 773 42.78 -23.94 -9.97
C PRO A 773 42.87 -22.48 -10.41
N ALA A 774 43.86 -21.77 -9.87
CA ALA A 774 44.20 -20.43 -10.33
C ALA A 774 44.76 -20.47 -11.77
N PRO A 775 44.43 -19.47 -12.61
CA PRO A 775 44.97 -19.34 -13.96
C PRO A 775 46.46 -18.98 -13.99
N GLU A 776 47.13 -19.34 -15.08
CA GLU A 776 48.53 -19.02 -15.34
C GLU A 776 48.68 -17.55 -15.71
N ALA A 777 49.79 -16.92 -15.28
CA ALA A 777 50.12 -15.56 -15.72
C ALA A 777 50.41 -15.56 -17.23
N ALA A 778 49.87 -14.56 -17.94
CA ALA A 778 50.15 -14.34 -19.35
C ALA A 778 50.39 -12.85 -19.58
N SER A 779 51.06 -12.51 -20.68
CA SER A 779 51.37 -11.12 -20.99
C SER A 779 51.42 -10.92 -22.50
N GLY A 780 51.03 -9.74 -22.95
CA GLY A 780 51.07 -9.36 -24.36
C GLY A 780 49.74 -8.75 -24.80
N THR A 781 49.56 -8.63 -26.11
CA THR A 781 48.32 -8.17 -26.72
C THR A 781 47.81 -9.24 -27.66
N VAL A 782 46.50 -9.46 -27.64
CA VAL A 782 45.81 -10.32 -28.60
C VAL A 782 44.81 -9.49 -29.40
N THR A 783 44.70 -9.79 -30.70
CA THR A 783 43.76 -9.16 -31.61
C THR A 783 42.70 -10.16 -32.06
N ILE A 784 41.43 -9.76 -32.06
CA ILE A 784 40.31 -10.57 -32.53
C ILE A 784 40.51 -10.93 -34.01
N SER A 785 40.51 -12.23 -34.32
CA SER A 785 40.73 -12.75 -35.66
C SER A 785 39.42 -13.16 -36.35
N GLY A 786 39.38 -13.07 -37.69
CA GLY A 786 38.25 -13.47 -38.53
C GLY A 786 37.39 -12.28 -38.99
N GLU A 787 36.24 -12.56 -39.59
CA GLU A 787 35.34 -11.55 -40.18
C GLU A 787 34.09 -11.25 -39.34
N GLN A 788 33.91 -11.95 -38.22
CA GLN A 788 32.72 -11.83 -37.36
C GLN A 788 33.09 -11.47 -35.93
N ASP A 789 32.15 -10.79 -35.25
CA ASP A 789 32.25 -10.50 -33.81
C ASP A 789 32.52 -11.77 -33.00
N VAL A 790 33.34 -11.61 -31.97
CA VAL A 790 33.70 -12.68 -31.02
C VAL A 790 33.07 -12.39 -29.68
N TRP A 791 32.45 -13.42 -29.09
CA TRP A 791 31.93 -13.35 -27.73
C TRP A 791 33.05 -13.39 -26.71
N LEU A 792 32.93 -12.52 -25.71
CA LEU A 792 33.74 -12.51 -24.50
C LEU A 792 32.91 -13.07 -23.35
N PHE A 793 33.53 -13.92 -22.53
CA PHE A 793 32.89 -14.74 -21.51
C PHE A 793 33.31 -14.32 -20.10
N GLU A 794 32.44 -14.53 -19.12
CA GLU A 794 32.75 -14.29 -17.70
C GLU A 794 33.73 -15.33 -17.13
N THR A 795 33.61 -16.57 -17.59
CA THR A 795 34.43 -17.72 -17.18
C THR A 795 35.22 -18.28 -18.37
N PRO A 796 36.34 -19.00 -18.15
CA PRO A 796 37.17 -19.61 -19.20
C PRO A 796 36.54 -20.88 -19.79
N ASP A 797 35.25 -20.83 -20.13
CA ASP A 797 34.53 -21.94 -20.73
C ASP A 797 33.50 -21.47 -21.77
N ALA A 798 33.21 -22.32 -22.76
CA ALA A 798 32.35 -21.97 -23.88
C ALA A 798 30.86 -21.81 -23.52
N HIS A 799 30.46 -22.29 -22.34
CA HIS A 799 29.10 -22.18 -21.80
C HIS A 799 28.98 -21.02 -20.79
N GLY A 800 30.07 -20.31 -20.53
CA GLY A 800 30.13 -19.17 -19.64
C GLY A 800 29.18 -18.07 -20.07
N ARG A 801 28.78 -17.23 -19.10
CA ARG A 801 27.91 -16.08 -19.40
C ARG A 801 28.62 -15.14 -20.38
N ARG A 802 27.94 -14.75 -21.44
CA ARG A 802 28.44 -13.80 -22.45
C ARG A 802 28.33 -12.38 -21.89
N VAL A 803 29.46 -11.68 -21.78
CA VAL A 803 29.51 -10.36 -21.10
C VAL A 803 29.77 -9.20 -22.07
N ALA A 804 30.39 -9.46 -23.22
CA ALA A 804 30.63 -8.47 -24.26
C ALA A 804 30.83 -9.12 -25.64
N LYS A 805 30.69 -8.31 -26.71
CA LYS A 805 31.17 -8.64 -28.06
C LYS A 805 32.39 -7.78 -28.40
N ALA A 806 33.38 -8.39 -29.04
CA ALA A 806 34.51 -7.69 -29.61
C ALA A 806 34.50 -7.82 -31.13
N ALA A 807 34.68 -6.70 -31.83
CA ALA A 807 34.70 -6.64 -33.28
C ALA A 807 36.02 -7.22 -33.85
N PRO A 808 36.02 -7.70 -35.10
CA PRO A 808 37.26 -8.02 -35.82
C PRO A 808 38.30 -6.91 -35.73
N GLY A 809 39.55 -7.26 -35.42
CA GLY A 809 40.64 -6.29 -35.29
C GLY A 809 40.70 -5.55 -33.95
N ALA A 810 39.74 -5.75 -33.04
CA ALA A 810 39.83 -5.23 -31.68
C ALA A 810 41.00 -5.90 -30.94
N ALA A 811 41.80 -5.10 -30.23
CA ALA A 811 43.03 -5.58 -29.58
C ALA A 811 43.00 -5.32 -28.08
N PHE A 812 43.33 -6.35 -27.30
CA PHE A 812 43.25 -6.33 -25.84
C PHE A 812 44.56 -6.78 -25.22
N ALA A 813 44.95 -6.14 -24.11
CA ALA A 813 46.01 -6.65 -23.26
C ALA A 813 45.54 -7.96 -22.60
N VAL A 814 46.45 -8.93 -22.50
CA VAL A 814 46.25 -10.20 -21.80
C VAL A 814 47.04 -10.19 -20.51
N ASP A 815 46.42 -10.66 -19.43
CA ASP A 815 47.07 -10.80 -18.12
C ASP A 815 47.09 -12.23 -17.58
N LYS A 816 46.19 -13.11 -18.04
CA LYS A 816 46.10 -14.51 -17.60
C LYS A 816 45.70 -15.48 -18.72
N ARG A 817 45.96 -16.76 -18.51
CA ARG A 817 45.57 -17.87 -19.39
C ARG A 817 45.05 -19.06 -18.57
N MET A 818 44.02 -19.74 -19.07
CA MET A 818 43.49 -20.95 -18.45
C MET A 818 42.90 -21.86 -19.53
N GLY A 819 43.47 -23.06 -19.70
CA GLY A 819 43.11 -23.95 -20.81
C GLY A 819 43.28 -23.26 -22.17
N ASP A 820 42.26 -23.37 -23.04
CA ASP A 820 42.21 -22.77 -24.38
C ASP A 820 41.70 -21.30 -24.36
N PHE A 821 41.81 -20.58 -23.24
CA PHE A 821 41.29 -19.23 -23.07
C PHE A 821 42.34 -18.24 -22.54
N PHE A 822 42.31 -17.03 -23.10
CA PHE A 822 43.03 -15.86 -22.58
C PHE A 822 42.08 -14.93 -21.83
N ARG A 823 42.55 -14.37 -20.71
CA ARG A 823 41.85 -13.29 -20.01
C ARG A 823 42.31 -11.95 -20.57
N VAL A 824 41.36 -11.20 -21.11
CA VAL A 824 41.56 -9.90 -21.74
C VAL A 824 41.08 -8.75 -20.85
N VAL A 825 41.83 -7.66 -20.85
CA VAL A 825 41.52 -6.45 -20.07
C VAL A 825 40.62 -5.49 -20.85
N LEU A 826 39.43 -5.23 -20.32
CA LEU A 826 38.40 -4.35 -20.92
C LEU A 826 38.44 -2.91 -20.39
N GLY A 827 39.35 -2.62 -19.45
CA GLY A 827 39.53 -1.31 -18.84
C GLY A 827 38.62 -1.05 -17.63
N LYS A 828 39.07 -0.14 -16.74
CA LYS A 828 38.43 0.20 -15.44
C LYS A 828 38.19 -1.02 -14.53
N GLY A 829 39.16 -1.93 -14.43
CA GLY A 829 39.06 -3.13 -13.59
C GLY A 829 38.23 -4.29 -14.18
N ARG A 830 37.64 -4.12 -15.37
CA ARG A 830 36.84 -5.16 -16.02
C ARG A 830 37.72 -6.10 -16.84
N THR A 831 37.47 -7.40 -16.71
CA THR A 831 38.12 -8.48 -17.47
C THR A 831 37.09 -9.41 -18.10
N ALA A 832 37.47 -10.12 -19.15
CA ALA A 832 36.68 -11.22 -19.70
C ALA A 832 37.58 -12.28 -20.32
N TRP A 833 37.04 -13.45 -20.62
CA TRP A 833 37.75 -14.56 -21.26
C TRP A 833 37.40 -14.64 -22.75
N VAL A 834 38.40 -14.92 -23.57
CA VAL A 834 38.25 -15.15 -25.01
C VAL A 834 38.98 -16.43 -25.38
N SER A 835 38.37 -17.23 -26.26
CA SER A 835 39.02 -18.44 -26.75
C SER A 835 40.27 -18.09 -27.56
N GLU A 836 41.38 -18.76 -27.28
CA GLU A 836 42.65 -18.65 -27.99
C GLU A 836 42.48 -18.90 -29.50
N LYS A 837 41.53 -19.75 -29.90
CA LYS A 837 41.19 -20.05 -31.30
C LYS A 837 40.57 -18.88 -32.07
N ARG A 838 40.19 -17.81 -31.37
CA ARG A 838 39.50 -16.63 -31.94
C ARG A 838 40.37 -15.37 -31.93
N VAL A 839 41.63 -15.50 -31.55
CA VAL A 839 42.56 -14.38 -31.47
C VAL A 839 43.93 -14.71 -32.07
N VAL A 840 44.65 -13.67 -32.49
CA VAL A 840 46.05 -13.75 -32.94
C VAL A 840 46.94 -12.83 -32.09
N PRO A 841 48.20 -13.20 -31.80
CA PRO A 841 49.12 -12.34 -31.07
C PRO A 841 49.44 -11.03 -31.81
N GLY A 842 49.58 -9.93 -31.07
CA GLY A 842 49.97 -8.61 -31.58
C GLY A 842 48.82 -7.61 -31.63
N GLY A 843 49.12 -6.40 -32.13
CA GLY A 843 48.19 -5.26 -32.20
C GLY A 843 48.48 -4.16 -31.16
N LYS A 844 48.04 -2.93 -31.43
CA LYS A 844 48.02 -1.84 -30.43
C LYS A 844 46.72 -1.95 -29.65
N ALA A 845 46.80 -2.10 -28.33
CA ALA A 845 45.62 -2.25 -27.48
C ALA A 845 44.61 -1.10 -27.73
N GLN A 846 43.50 -1.45 -28.36
CA GLN A 846 42.40 -0.55 -28.67
C GLN A 846 41.14 -1.28 -28.24
N GLN A 847 40.74 -1.04 -26.99
CA GLN A 847 39.66 -1.72 -26.29
C GLN A 847 38.29 -1.37 -26.90
N GLN A 848 37.98 -1.93 -28.07
CA GLN A 848 36.68 -1.81 -28.71
C GLN A 848 35.86 -3.06 -28.41
N HIS A 849 34.93 -2.92 -27.48
CA HIS A 849 33.94 -3.94 -27.13
C HIS A 849 32.60 -3.29 -26.86
N VAL A 850 31.52 -4.04 -27.10
CA VAL A 850 30.16 -3.62 -26.79
C VAL A 850 29.64 -4.49 -25.64
N PRO A 851 29.20 -3.89 -24.52
CA PRO A 851 28.63 -4.63 -23.40
C PRO A 851 27.34 -5.33 -23.81
N VAL A 852 27.07 -6.53 -23.28
CA VAL A 852 25.76 -7.18 -23.42
C VAL A 852 24.81 -6.56 -22.42
N LEU A 853 23.99 -5.62 -22.88
CA LEU A 853 22.94 -5.01 -22.07
C LEU A 853 21.72 -5.93 -22.05
N SER A 854 21.30 -6.34 -20.85
CA SER A 854 19.97 -6.85 -20.59
C SER A 854 18.97 -5.71 -20.72
N MET A 855 17.90 -5.95 -21.46
CA MET A 855 16.80 -5.01 -21.63
C MET A 855 15.55 -5.66 -21.06
N LEU A 856 14.64 -4.86 -20.49
CA LEU A 856 13.29 -5.34 -20.29
C LEU A 856 12.55 -5.38 -21.64
N PRO A 857 11.51 -6.21 -21.79
CA PRO A 857 10.64 -6.13 -22.96
C PRO A 857 10.07 -4.72 -23.15
N ASP A 858 10.14 -4.17 -24.37
CA ASP A 858 9.54 -2.89 -24.73
C ASP A 858 8.14 -3.11 -25.29
N ILE A 859 7.14 -2.40 -24.77
CA ILE A 859 5.73 -2.52 -25.19
C ILE A 859 5.33 -1.23 -25.91
N ARG A 860 4.98 -1.34 -27.19
CA ARG A 860 4.50 -0.22 -28.02
C ARG A 860 3.06 -0.45 -28.46
N ILE A 861 2.25 0.60 -28.40
CA ILE A 861 0.85 0.58 -28.85
C ILE A 861 0.77 1.30 -30.20
N ASP A 862 0.10 0.68 -31.18
CA ASP A 862 0.17 1.12 -32.59
C ASP A 862 -0.53 2.47 -32.84
N ALA A 863 -1.52 2.81 -32.02
CA ALA A 863 -2.31 4.03 -32.13
C ALA A 863 -2.57 4.67 -30.78
N ALA A 864 -2.81 5.98 -30.77
CA ALA A 864 -3.25 6.70 -29.58
C ALA A 864 -4.60 6.13 -29.12
N VAL A 865 -4.61 5.47 -27.96
CA VAL A 865 -5.83 4.96 -27.34
C VAL A 865 -6.59 6.16 -26.75
N PRO A 866 -7.88 6.36 -27.09
CA PRO A 866 -8.66 7.45 -26.52
C PRO A 866 -8.84 7.23 -25.02
N ASN A 867 -8.59 8.29 -24.23
CA ASN A 867 -8.74 8.26 -22.77
C ASN A 867 -10.21 8.32 -22.31
N ALA A 868 -11.14 8.57 -23.24
CA ALA A 868 -12.57 8.56 -23.00
C ALA A 868 -13.33 8.01 -24.21
N VAL A 869 -14.27 7.09 -23.98
CA VAL A 869 -15.11 6.46 -25.02
C VAL A 869 -16.55 6.24 -24.52
N SER A 870 -17.50 6.18 -25.44
CA SER A 870 -18.90 5.83 -25.14
C SER A 870 -19.23 4.36 -25.44
N SER A 871 -18.31 3.64 -26.08
CA SER A 871 -18.48 2.21 -26.40
C SER A 871 -18.23 1.34 -25.18
N GLU A 872 -18.97 0.24 -25.06
CA GLU A 872 -18.72 -0.79 -24.05
C GLU A 872 -17.46 -1.61 -24.33
N ARG A 873 -16.95 -1.53 -25.56
CA ARG A 873 -15.74 -2.24 -25.98
C ARG A 873 -14.86 -1.39 -26.88
N ILE A 874 -13.56 -1.54 -26.75
CA ILE A 874 -12.56 -0.92 -27.63
C ILE A 874 -11.52 -1.95 -28.04
N ARG A 875 -11.04 -1.88 -29.28
CA ARG A 875 -9.91 -2.70 -29.72
C ARG A 875 -8.61 -1.93 -29.55
N ILE A 876 -7.60 -2.59 -28.98
CA ILE A 876 -6.22 -2.11 -28.98
C ILE A 876 -5.33 -3.08 -29.75
N SER A 877 -4.24 -2.57 -30.29
CA SER A 877 -3.17 -3.37 -30.87
C SER A 877 -1.81 -2.75 -30.55
N GLY A 878 -0.78 -3.60 -30.56
CA GLY A 878 0.57 -3.18 -30.28
C GLY A 878 1.57 -4.29 -30.57
N VAL A 879 2.82 -4.00 -30.28
CA VAL A 879 3.95 -4.92 -30.43
C VAL A 879 4.80 -4.88 -29.17
N ALA A 880 5.04 -6.05 -28.60
CA ALA A 880 6.12 -6.25 -27.63
C ALA A 880 7.41 -6.60 -28.38
N HIS A 881 8.54 -6.05 -27.95
CA HIS A 881 9.86 -6.31 -28.53
C HIS A 881 10.87 -6.62 -27.41
N HIS A 882 11.69 -7.66 -27.61
CA HIS A 882 12.81 -7.95 -26.75
C HIS A 882 13.95 -8.57 -27.55
N ILE A 883 15.18 -8.11 -27.30
CA ILE A 883 16.36 -8.49 -28.11
C ILE A 883 16.71 -9.98 -28.03
N ALA A 884 16.37 -10.64 -26.92
CA ALA A 884 16.60 -12.08 -26.72
C ALA A 884 15.33 -12.92 -26.93
N GLY A 885 14.26 -12.33 -27.46
CA GLY A 885 12.96 -12.98 -27.64
C GLY A 885 11.92 -12.51 -26.63
N VAL A 886 10.69 -12.35 -27.09
CA VAL A 886 9.51 -12.18 -26.22
C VAL A 886 8.93 -13.57 -26.01
N ARG A 887 8.63 -13.95 -24.76
CA ARG A 887 7.95 -15.20 -24.43
C ARG A 887 6.45 -15.06 -24.62
N ASP A 888 5.84 -14.05 -24.00
CA ASP A 888 4.39 -13.84 -24.09
C ASP A 888 3.98 -12.39 -23.79
N VAL A 889 2.71 -12.10 -24.11
CA VAL A 889 2.01 -10.86 -23.78
C VAL A 889 0.69 -11.19 -23.07
N LEU A 890 0.42 -10.48 -21.98
CA LEU A 890 -0.85 -10.52 -21.25
C LEU A 890 -1.51 -9.15 -21.29
N VAL A 891 -2.84 -9.11 -21.40
CA VAL A 891 -3.62 -7.88 -21.26
C VAL A 891 -4.72 -8.10 -20.23
N PHE A 892 -4.80 -7.19 -19.27
CA PHE A 892 -5.82 -7.13 -18.25
C PHE A 892 -6.63 -5.86 -18.38
N VAL A 893 -7.94 -5.94 -18.12
CA VAL A 893 -8.80 -4.77 -17.91
C VAL A 893 -9.33 -4.83 -16.49
N ASN A 894 -8.96 -3.83 -15.70
CA ASN A 894 -9.09 -3.72 -14.26
C ASN A 894 -8.40 -4.88 -13.55
N SER A 895 -9.07 -6.02 -13.44
CA SER A 895 -8.53 -7.23 -12.83
C SER A 895 -8.88 -8.48 -13.65
N GLU A 896 -9.44 -8.32 -14.84
CA GLU A 896 -9.87 -9.42 -15.70
C GLU A 896 -8.86 -9.59 -16.84
N LYS A 897 -8.27 -10.78 -16.98
CA LYS A 897 -7.36 -11.08 -18.10
C LYS A 897 -8.19 -11.24 -19.37
N VAL A 898 -7.92 -10.41 -20.36
CA VAL A 898 -8.64 -10.40 -21.65
C VAL A 898 -7.82 -10.96 -22.80
N LEU A 899 -6.48 -10.99 -22.64
CA LEU A 899 -5.57 -11.62 -23.59
C LEU A 899 -4.43 -12.32 -22.84
N TYR A 900 -4.06 -13.49 -23.36
CA TYR A 900 -2.76 -14.12 -23.16
C TYR A 900 -2.32 -14.62 -24.53
N GLN A 901 -1.11 -14.30 -24.94
CA GLN A 901 -0.57 -14.68 -26.23
C GLN A 901 0.87 -15.13 -26.04
N LEU A 902 1.13 -16.40 -26.32
CA LEU A 902 2.47 -16.98 -26.34
C LEU A 902 3.14 -16.69 -27.69
N ALA A 903 4.41 -16.32 -27.68
CA ALA A 903 5.19 -16.16 -28.88
C ALA A 903 5.56 -17.51 -29.52
N GLU A 904 5.75 -17.48 -30.84
CA GLU A 904 6.47 -18.55 -31.52
C GLU A 904 7.95 -18.56 -31.07
N SER A 905 8.59 -19.73 -31.08
CA SER A 905 9.90 -19.92 -30.44
C SER A 905 10.95 -18.92 -30.93
N ASN A 906 11.53 -18.19 -29.97
CA ASN A 906 12.60 -17.17 -30.15
C ASN A 906 12.22 -15.92 -30.96
N ALA A 907 10.94 -15.60 -31.14
CA ALA A 907 10.54 -14.36 -31.80
C ALA A 907 10.95 -13.12 -30.99
N THR A 908 11.75 -12.23 -31.58
CA THR A 908 12.18 -10.96 -30.94
C THR A 908 11.07 -9.91 -30.86
N THR A 909 9.95 -10.16 -31.52
CA THR A 909 8.75 -9.32 -31.50
C THR A 909 7.49 -10.17 -31.38
N LEU A 910 6.51 -9.71 -30.62
CA LEU A 910 5.19 -10.30 -30.54
C LEU A 910 4.12 -9.22 -30.74
N ALA A 911 3.46 -9.23 -31.90
CA ALA A 911 2.30 -8.38 -32.14
C ALA A 911 1.08 -8.94 -31.41
N PHE A 912 0.28 -8.07 -30.80
CA PHE A 912 -0.92 -8.44 -30.07
C PHE A 912 -2.11 -7.55 -30.45
N SER A 913 -3.32 -8.08 -30.32
CA SER A 913 -4.55 -7.31 -30.44
C SER A 913 -5.60 -7.85 -29.49
N ALA A 914 -6.22 -6.97 -28.72
CA ALA A 914 -7.21 -7.32 -27.71
C ALA A 914 -8.47 -6.45 -27.86
N GLU A 915 -9.64 -7.07 -27.68
CA GLU A 915 -10.91 -6.37 -27.52
C GLU A 915 -11.14 -6.20 -26.00
N LEU A 916 -11.16 -4.96 -25.54
CA LEU A 916 -11.22 -4.60 -24.14
C LEU A 916 -12.69 -4.32 -23.74
N PRO A 917 -13.29 -5.15 -22.87
CA PRO A 917 -14.58 -4.84 -22.26
C PRO A 917 -14.41 -3.75 -21.20
N LEU A 918 -15.17 -2.66 -21.31
CA LEU A 918 -15.10 -1.52 -20.41
C LEU A 918 -16.34 -1.46 -19.52
N LYS A 919 -16.13 -1.28 -18.21
CA LYS A 919 -17.17 -0.95 -17.23
C LYS A 919 -17.43 0.56 -17.25
N ALA A 920 -18.58 1.00 -16.71
CA ALA A 920 -18.88 2.43 -16.58
C ALA A 920 -17.81 3.12 -15.72
N GLY A 921 -17.43 4.35 -16.07
CA GLY A 921 -16.40 5.09 -15.35
C GLY A 921 -14.98 4.73 -15.77
N MET A 922 -14.01 4.86 -14.88
CA MET A 922 -12.60 4.66 -15.20
C MET A 922 -12.26 3.16 -15.27
N ASN A 923 -11.56 2.75 -16.34
CA ASN A 923 -11.01 1.41 -16.49
C ASN A 923 -9.49 1.50 -16.57
N GLN A 924 -8.78 0.61 -15.89
CA GLN A 924 -7.34 0.46 -16.02
C GLN A 924 -7.02 -0.71 -16.94
N VAL A 925 -6.18 -0.51 -17.94
CA VAL A 925 -5.74 -1.57 -18.84
C VAL A 925 -4.27 -1.82 -18.59
N GLN A 926 -3.91 -3.00 -18.11
CA GLN A 926 -2.52 -3.38 -17.89
C GLN A 926 -2.07 -4.35 -18.97
N ILE A 927 -0.97 -4.04 -19.63
CA ILE A 927 -0.34 -4.86 -20.65
C ILE A 927 1.00 -5.30 -20.09
N ILE A 928 1.28 -6.59 -20.09
CA ILE A 928 2.51 -7.18 -19.56
C ILE A 928 3.18 -7.93 -20.69
N ALA A 929 4.49 -7.72 -20.88
CA ALA A 929 5.29 -8.50 -21.81
C ALA A 929 6.43 -9.16 -21.05
N ARG A 930 6.60 -10.46 -21.25
CA ARG A 930 7.60 -11.27 -20.56
C ARG A 930 8.65 -11.78 -21.54
N HIS A 931 9.91 -11.69 -21.17
CA HIS A 931 10.98 -12.48 -21.79
C HIS A 931 11.07 -13.85 -21.11
N ASP A 932 10.96 -13.87 -19.79
CA ASP A 932 10.90 -15.07 -18.94
C ASP A 932 10.07 -14.76 -17.67
N GLU A 933 10.03 -15.66 -16.69
CA GLU A 933 9.25 -15.45 -15.45
C GLU A 933 9.74 -14.29 -14.58
N ARG A 934 11.02 -13.90 -14.71
CA ARG A 934 11.69 -12.89 -13.87
C ARG A 934 11.97 -11.59 -14.62
N THR A 935 11.98 -11.64 -15.96
CA THR A 935 12.26 -10.52 -16.85
C THR A 935 10.99 -10.11 -17.59
N PHE A 936 10.32 -9.07 -17.09
CA PHE A 936 9.10 -8.54 -17.69
C PHE A 936 9.01 -7.02 -17.56
N ASP A 937 8.19 -6.39 -18.41
CA ASP A 937 7.75 -5.00 -18.27
C ASP A 937 6.23 -4.93 -18.31
N SER A 938 5.67 -3.81 -17.83
CA SER A 938 4.24 -3.54 -17.92
C SER A 938 3.91 -2.10 -18.30
N ARG A 939 2.84 -1.95 -19.09
CA ARG A 939 2.25 -0.66 -19.46
C ARG A 939 0.83 -0.57 -18.93
N VAL A 940 0.49 0.55 -18.30
CA VAL A 940 -0.87 0.82 -17.81
C VAL A 940 -1.48 1.96 -18.62
N LEU A 941 -2.68 1.75 -19.14
CA LEU A 941 -3.50 2.76 -19.80
C LEU A 941 -4.75 3.02 -18.96
N SER A 942 -5.23 4.26 -18.96
CA SER A 942 -6.50 4.62 -18.30
C SER A 942 -7.53 5.03 -19.34
N ILE A 943 -8.67 4.34 -19.36
CA ILE A 943 -9.74 4.57 -20.32
C ILE A 943 -11.06 4.78 -19.57
N ARG A 944 -11.63 5.98 -19.69
CA ARG A 944 -12.95 6.28 -19.14
C ARG A 944 -14.06 5.86 -20.10
N ARG A 945 -15.04 5.11 -19.62
CA ARG A 945 -16.31 4.88 -20.33
C ARG A 945 -17.36 5.89 -19.87
N THR A 946 -17.82 6.74 -20.77
CA THR A 946 -18.93 7.67 -20.51
C THR A 946 -20.27 7.00 -20.81
N ASP A 947 -21.27 7.18 -19.95
CA ASP A 947 -22.62 6.71 -20.24
C ASP A 947 -23.25 7.58 -21.34
N LYS A 948 -23.98 6.94 -22.28
CA LYS A 948 -24.65 7.61 -23.42
C LYS A 948 -25.66 8.70 -23.03
N SER A 949 -26.02 8.85 -21.75
CA SER A 949 -27.03 9.79 -21.25
C SER A 949 -26.48 11.06 -20.59
N ALA A 950 -25.17 11.20 -20.42
CA ALA A 950 -24.59 12.44 -19.89
C ALA A 950 -24.53 13.49 -21.01
N ALA A 951 -25.41 14.49 -20.95
CA ALA A 951 -25.34 15.68 -21.79
C ALA A 951 -23.91 16.23 -21.79
N ALA A 952 -23.37 16.51 -22.97
CA ALA A 952 -22.00 16.98 -23.13
C ALA A 952 -21.74 18.18 -22.21
N PRO A 953 -20.68 18.17 -21.39
CA PRO A 953 -20.27 19.36 -20.68
C PRO A 953 -19.90 20.43 -21.72
N THR A 954 -20.35 21.67 -21.48
CA THR A 954 -20.01 22.83 -22.28
C THR A 954 -18.49 22.92 -22.42
N THR A 955 -18.00 22.81 -23.66
CA THR A 955 -16.58 22.95 -24.01
C THR A 955 -16.11 24.37 -23.71
N ALA A 956 -15.58 24.62 -22.51
CA ALA A 956 -14.73 25.77 -22.27
C ALA A 956 -13.35 25.47 -22.89
N THR A 957 -13.07 26.08 -24.03
CA THR A 957 -11.77 26.00 -24.70
C THR A 957 -10.70 26.57 -23.77
N THR A 958 -9.78 25.74 -23.29
CA THR A 958 -8.54 26.18 -22.65
C THR A 958 -7.69 26.91 -23.68
N ALA A 959 -7.70 28.25 -23.64
CA ALA A 959 -6.62 29.04 -24.22
C ALA A 959 -5.41 28.93 -23.27
N ILE A 960 -4.37 28.23 -23.72
CA ILE A 960 -3.04 28.28 -23.12
C ILE A 960 -2.49 29.66 -23.48
N ASN A 961 -2.56 30.62 -22.54
CA ASN A 961 -1.88 31.91 -22.72
C ASN A 961 -0.38 31.70 -22.47
N ASP A 962 0.37 31.72 -23.57
CA ASP A 962 1.81 31.58 -23.66
C ASP A 962 2.52 32.94 -23.39
N ASP A 963 2.15 33.65 -22.31
CA ASP A 963 2.72 34.96 -21.93
C ASP A 963 4.02 34.82 -21.12
N GLY A 964 4.92 33.93 -21.58
CA GLY A 964 6.23 33.68 -20.96
C GLY A 964 7.45 34.02 -21.82
N ALA A 965 7.29 34.32 -23.11
CA ALA A 965 8.41 34.35 -24.07
C ALA A 965 8.68 35.70 -24.77
N LYS A 966 8.09 36.81 -24.32
CA LYS A 966 8.36 38.16 -24.89
C LYS A 966 8.63 39.23 -23.82
N ALA A 967 9.64 38.98 -22.98
CA ALA A 967 10.21 40.02 -22.13
C ALA A 967 11.72 39.80 -21.94
N LYS A 968 12.48 39.64 -23.04
CA LYS A 968 13.96 39.68 -23.02
C LYS A 968 14.62 39.95 -24.38
N ALA A 969 13.91 40.56 -25.32
CA ALA A 969 14.44 40.92 -26.64
C ALA A 969 13.93 42.30 -27.09
N ASN A 970 14.18 43.34 -26.27
CA ASN A 970 14.04 44.74 -26.65
C ASN A 970 14.94 45.62 -25.76
N ALA A 971 16.23 45.33 -25.78
CA ALA A 971 17.28 46.17 -25.19
C ALA A 971 18.60 45.97 -25.95
N ALA A 972 18.57 46.13 -27.27
CA ALA A 972 19.75 46.38 -28.11
C ALA A 972 19.27 46.64 -29.54
N SER A 973 19.21 47.92 -29.94
CA SER A 973 19.23 48.42 -31.33
C SER A 973 18.30 49.63 -31.53
N SER A 974 18.75 50.83 -31.14
CA SER A 974 18.62 52.01 -32.00
C SER A 974 19.57 53.12 -31.56
N ALA A 975 20.15 53.78 -32.56
CA ALA A 975 20.96 55.01 -32.54
C ALA A 975 22.48 54.87 -32.33
N ALA A 976 23.19 54.79 -33.46
CA ALA A 976 24.08 55.87 -33.88
C ALA A 976 24.04 55.98 -35.42
N PRO A 977 24.21 57.17 -36.04
CA PRO A 977 23.89 58.53 -35.59
C PRO A 977 22.48 58.99 -35.97
#